data_AF-A0A8H7B788-F1
#
_entry.id   AF-A0A8H7B788-F1
#
_cell.length_a   1.000
_cell.length_b   1.000
_cell.length_c   1.000
_cell.angle_alpha   90.00
_cell.angle_beta   90.00
_cell.angle_gamma   90.00
#
_symmetry.space_group_name_H-M   'P 1'
#
loop_
_entity.id
_entity.type
_entity.pdbx_description
1 polymer ?
#
loop_
_entity_poly.entity_id
_entity_poly.type
_entity_poly.pdbx_seq_one_letter_code
_entity_poly.pdbx_strand_id
1 'polypeptide(L)'
;MDEGQPPPEDVVAPHTGAPLKRPRADSESTASIESNHSARTLASDDLEYFHENGRTYGNETYYLPCVYKPHNDFIEQDRLSLQHEVFVRALHGKLTTAKLLPTTRRILDLGTGPGHWAVAMARQYPQAEVVGIDMTEWDIDTTEATLGDASVTWELDDLDVWGKEMDVDELINQLSTLDLATELAHRNPVESLRKPKSTVDLNQRGGSSTPEESLTIDLSTLTPQPEPGWHFSDSFELIHLRNMKGSFTHWEEVYAEIYKSLSPGGCIELADWDLGQVPLGPGEITAANIPMPTLRKLYVAFMEASFKSGRPLGLFYMHHTYLEEAGFEDIRTTHVNVPVGRWPQDEAQKSLGKMMFVLGMEMFEPVCLRLLTTWGSKGRVWTAEEVRADIAVAQQEVKEYVERSERGEVEGWCASFKWVTARKSWHAEKNDAAGELSHCFSLFHNPNMSVNLSANMLFGVNGIVAVITGGGSGIGLMMTKALAANGARRIYIVGRRKDVLRSAAESINPEIVIPLPGDVTCRESLLGIAKQVEAETGCINLLICNAGIMGPKPLKAAPGAPLPSLSEYRAHALETPMEEFTNVYAVNTTAIYYTTLAFLSLLDAGNNKNNMGADVGSQVITTSSIGGFSRLSGASFAYNSSKAAVTHMTKMLATSFVPYGIRCNVLAPGIFPSELAIGIIGALDPGKTGEMDKNIVPAGRAGREEDIAGAMLFRFPYLSNGSPTSALSPACCGVEATPPHQLAKPRLRCARADHATMPAQTHRLNSNELLNKPGFLGAAARFWQRSYASDYVGIAILTCGYILAQIQFLAEPFHRMFFLDNLAIGYPHAEVERVPVSWLFIYAGAVPLGALIAWALILRPGTHKAHVTILGWFISMILTMFITDVIKNAVGRPRPDLIARCKPAPGTPAHQLVTFEVCTETNHHVLHDGWRSFPSGHSSFSFSGLGYLALFIAGQCHVYRPRADLARVLLALAPLLGAALIAISRCEDYRHDVYDVSVGSVLGMAVAHYTYRRYYPALRNRQCATPFPNPADDKGWGKIKGDEESLRAASEFELDDLDEEDGVEGEGRPLNGRR
;
A
#
# COMPACT_ATOMS: atom_id res chain seq x y z
N MET A 1 33.21 17.28 -46.26
CA MET A 1 32.02 17.38 -47.11
C MET A 1 30.99 18.10 -46.27
N ASP A 2 30.65 19.29 -46.75
CA ASP A 2 29.60 20.23 -46.40
C ASP A 2 29.41 20.73 -44.95
N GLU A 3 29.74 22.02 -44.82
CA GLU A 3 29.21 22.97 -43.86
C GLU A 3 27.68 23.13 -44.03
N GLY A 4 26.97 23.25 -42.91
CA GLY A 4 25.58 23.72 -42.88
C GLY A 4 25.41 24.80 -41.80
N GLN A 5 25.04 26.01 -42.22
CA GLN A 5 24.72 27.17 -41.39
C GLN A 5 23.60 26.91 -40.36
N PRO A 6 23.59 27.59 -39.20
CA PRO A 6 22.42 27.63 -38.32
C PRO A 6 21.29 28.48 -38.94
N PRO A 7 20.00 28.14 -38.74
CA PRO A 7 18.89 28.95 -39.23
C PRO A 7 18.67 30.21 -38.35
N PRO A 8 18.01 31.25 -38.90
CA PRO A 8 17.96 32.59 -38.31
C PRO A 8 16.85 32.78 -37.26
N GLU A 9 17.02 33.82 -36.44
CA GLU A 9 16.07 34.38 -35.47
C GLU A 9 14.71 34.79 -36.10
N ASP A 10 13.68 34.71 -35.25
CA ASP A 10 12.33 35.30 -35.36
C ASP A 10 11.34 34.78 -36.41
N VAL A 11 10.46 33.85 -35.98
CA VAL A 11 9.00 33.93 -36.18
C VAL A 11 8.29 33.24 -35.01
N VAL A 12 7.61 34.02 -34.15
CA VAL A 12 6.66 33.51 -33.15
C VAL A 12 5.48 32.88 -33.89
N ALA A 13 5.31 31.56 -33.75
CA ALA A 13 4.14 30.86 -34.27
C ALA A 13 2.90 31.24 -33.43
N PRO A 14 1.72 31.42 -34.05
CA PRO A 14 0.48 31.64 -33.30
C PRO A 14 0.18 30.42 -32.43
N HIS A 15 -0.05 30.64 -31.13
CA HIS A 15 -0.41 29.60 -30.17
C HIS A 15 -1.70 28.90 -30.63
N THR A 16 -1.55 27.70 -31.19
CA THR A 16 -2.64 26.74 -31.34
C THR A 16 -3.02 26.25 -29.93
N GLY A 17 -4.32 26.16 -29.65
CA GLY A 17 -4.88 25.79 -28.35
C GLY A 17 -4.23 24.55 -27.71
N ALA A 18 -4.31 24.50 -26.38
CA ALA A 18 -3.64 23.52 -25.54
C ALA A 18 -3.80 22.08 -26.07
N PRO A 19 -2.72 21.29 -26.15
CA PRO A 19 -2.84 19.88 -26.49
C PRO A 19 -3.64 19.13 -25.40
N LEU A 20 -4.42 18.13 -25.84
CA LEU A 20 -5.24 17.26 -24.99
C LEU A 20 -4.43 16.69 -23.81
N LYS A 21 -5.02 16.77 -22.60
CA LYS A 21 -4.51 16.23 -21.33
C LYS A 21 -3.94 14.81 -21.49
N ARG A 22 -2.76 14.55 -20.90
CA ARG A 22 -2.17 13.20 -20.84
C ARG A 22 -3.13 12.24 -20.12
N PRO A 23 -3.41 11.04 -20.65
CA PRO A 23 -4.04 9.97 -19.89
C PRO A 23 -3.15 9.55 -18.71
N ARG A 24 -3.76 9.26 -17.56
CA ARG A 24 -3.10 8.62 -16.40
C ARG A 24 -2.38 7.35 -16.87
N ALA A 25 -1.12 7.15 -16.48
CA ALA A 25 -0.36 5.98 -16.88
C ALA A 25 -1.01 4.69 -16.35
N ASP A 26 -1.28 3.75 -17.26
CA ASP A 26 -1.62 2.38 -16.91
C ASP A 26 -0.38 1.69 -16.31
N SER A 27 -0.37 1.43 -15.00
CA SER A 27 0.64 0.57 -14.40
C SER A 27 0.28 -0.91 -14.65
N GLU A 28 0.45 -1.39 -15.88
CA GLU A 28 0.65 -2.81 -16.14
C GLU A 28 2.10 -3.18 -15.78
N SER A 29 2.41 -3.37 -14.50
CA SER A 29 3.51 -4.28 -14.14
C SER A 29 3.34 -4.85 -12.74
N THR A 30 3.68 -6.13 -12.63
CA THR A 30 3.69 -7.00 -11.46
C THR A 30 4.09 -6.32 -10.15
N ALA A 31 3.10 -5.94 -9.32
CA ALA A 31 3.30 -5.57 -7.93
C ALA A 31 2.80 -6.69 -7.00
N SER A 32 3.67 -7.08 -6.07
CA SER A 32 3.46 -8.08 -5.03
C SER A 32 2.37 -7.67 -4.02
N ILE A 33 1.72 -8.67 -3.40
CA ILE A 33 0.54 -8.63 -2.51
C ILE A 33 0.74 -7.87 -1.16
N GLU A 34 1.63 -6.89 -1.05
CA GLU A 34 1.82 -6.09 0.18
C GLU A 34 1.61 -4.56 0.04
N SER A 35 1.03 -4.07 -1.07
CA SER A 35 0.67 -2.64 -1.23
C SER A 35 -0.85 -2.46 -1.41
N ASN A 36 -1.60 -2.45 -0.31
CA ASN A 36 -3.03 -2.09 -0.30
C ASN A 36 -3.31 -0.73 0.36
N HIS A 37 -2.31 0.16 0.40
CA HIS A 37 -2.51 1.57 0.73
C HIS A 37 -2.10 2.40 -0.49
N SER A 38 -3.10 2.88 -1.22
CA SER A 38 -3.01 3.78 -2.38
C SER A 38 -2.34 3.24 -3.65
N ALA A 39 -3.14 2.99 -4.69
CA ALA A 39 -2.65 2.78 -6.06
C ALA A 39 -2.47 4.14 -6.81
N ARG A 40 -2.11 5.23 -6.12
CA ARG A 40 -2.30 6.62 -6.62
C ARG A 40 -1.11 7.51 -6.76
N THR A 41 -0.02 7.28 -6.03
CA THR A 41 1.12 8.20 -6.04
C THR A 41 1.84 8.13 -7.39
N LEU A 42 2.01 9.27 -8.06
CA LEU A 42 2.91 9.40 -9.21
C LEU A 42 4.34 9.04 -8.79
N ALA A 43 5.08 8.33 -9.65
CA ALA A 43 6.51 8.14 -9.38
C ALA A 43 7.24 9.48 -9.58
N SER A 44 8.30 9.72 -8.80
CA SER A 44 9.16 10.91 -8.96
C SER A 44 9.65 11.08 -10.41
N ASP A 45 9.89 9.96 -11.09
CA ASP A 45 10.39 9.90 -12.47
C ASP A 45 9.33 10.30 -13.52
N ASP A 46 8.05 10.32 -13.15
CA ASP A 46 6.94 10.73 -14.02
C ASP A 46 6.69 12.24 -13.97
N LEU A 47 7.34 12.97 -13.07
CA LEU A 47 7.18 14.43 -12.92
C LEU A 47 8.06 15.18 -13.93
N GLU A 48 7.43 16.02 -14.74
CA GLU A 48 8.12 16.92 -15.67
C GLU A 48 8.16 18.34 -15.12
N TYR A 49 9.36 18.75 -14.69
CA TYR A 49 9.59 20.10 -14.18
C TYR A 49 9.93 21.08 -15.30
N PHE A 50 9.43 22.30 -15.17
CA PHE A 50 9.72 23.38 -16.11
C PHE A 50 10.71 24.37 -15.50
N HIS A 51 11.75 24.71 -16.25
CA HIS A 51 12.80 25.65 -15.80
C HIS A 51 12.77 26.92 -16.65
N GLU A 52 12.43 28.04 -16.03
CA GLU A 52 12.31 29.33 -16.70
C GLU A 52 12.84 30.45 -15.81
N ASN A 53 13.56 31.42 -16.39
CA ASN A 53 14.09 32.59 -15.70
C ASN A 53 14.94 32.30 -14.45
N GLY A 54 15.58 31.12 -14.39
CA GLY A 54 16.42 30.68 -13.26
C GLY A 54 15.65 30.10 -12.07
N ARG A 55 14.36 29.79 -12.25
CA ARG A 55 13.48 29.16 -11.25
C ARG A 55 12.92 27.84 -11.79
N THR A 56 12.43 26.99 -10.89
CA THR A 56 11.83 25.70 -11.23
C THR A 56 10.33 25.71 -10.92
N TYR A 57 9.53 25.05 -11.75
CA TYR A 57 8.07 25.00 -11.61
C TYR A 57 7.55 23.59 -11.86
N GLY A 58 6.44 23.23 -11.20
CA GLY A 58 5.89 21.87 -11.24
C GLY A 58 5.25 21.45 -12.57
N ASN A 59 4.81 22.40 -13.41
CA ASN A 59 4.30 22.13 -14.76
C ASN A 59 4.28 23.41 -15.64
N GLU A 60 3.77 23.27 -16.87
CA GLU A 60 3.65 24.36 -17.86
C GLU A 60 2.63 25.45 -17.49
N THR A 61 1.66 25.15 -16.62
CA THR A 61 0.51 26.04 -16.33
C THR A 61 0.56 26.73 -14.97
N TYR A 62 1.26 26.16 -13.99
CA TYR A 62 1.35 26.67 -12.63
C TYR A 62 2.56 27.60 -12.47
N TYR A 63 2.35 28.80 -11.93
CA TYR A 63 3.32 29.88 -12.02
C TYR A 63 4.13 30.16 -10.73
N LEU A 64 3.84 29.48 -9.61
CA LEU A 64 4.65 29.62 -8.40
C LEU A 64 5.81 28.61 -8.45
N PRO A 65 7.03 29.03 -8.06
CA PRO A 65 8.19 28.16 -8.09
C PRO A 65 8.08 27.01 -7.08
N CYS A 66 8.82 25.93 -7.35
CA CYS A 66 8.94 24.76 -6.50
C CYS A 66 10.40 24.32 -6.40
N VAL A 67 10.69 23.37 -5.51
CA VAL A 67 12.01 22.75 -5.39
C VAL A 67 12.04 21.43 -6.15
N TYR A 68 13.11 21.18 -6.92
CA TYR A 68 13.42 19.88 -7.49
C TYR A 68 14.94 19.67 -7.63
N LYS A 69 15.42 18.45 -7.42
CA LYS A 69 16.81 18.05 -7.65
C LYS A 69 17.00 17.77 -9.14
N PRO A 70 17.99 18.39 -9.83
CA PRO A 70 19.26 18.91 -9.32
C PRO A 70 19.37 20.45 -9.22
N HIS A 71 18.29 21.20 -9.44
CA HIS A 71 18.36 22.67 -9.61
C HIS A 71 18.27 23.48 -8.30
N ASN A 72 17.90 22.86 -7.17
CA ASN A 72 18.12 23.38 -5.80
C ASN A 72 17.59 24.81 -5.52
N ASP A 73 16.31 25.10 -5.81
CA ASP A 73 15.68 26.37 -5.43
C ASP A 73 15.32 26.44 -3.93
N PHE A 74 16.29 26.19 -3.04
CA PHE A 74 16.10 26.19 -1.58
C PHE A 74 15.56 27.52 -1.05
N ILE A 75 15.72 28.61 -1.81
CA ILE A 75 15.18 29.94 -1.49
C ILE A 75 13.65 29.85 -1.30
N GLU A 76 12.95 29.11 -2.16
CA GLU A 76 11.50 28.97 -2.08
C GLU A 76 11.09 28.10 -0.88
N GLN A 77 11.84 27.05 -0.57
CA GLN A 77 11.60 26.21 0.60
C GLN A 77 11.81 26.98 1.92
N ASP A 78 12.86 27.79 2.03
CA ASP A 78 13.12 28.65 3.19
C ASP A 78 12.00 29.69 3.34
N ARG A 79 11.52 30.27 2.23
CA ARG A 79 10.40 31.21 2.22
C ARG A 79 9.11 30.56 2.77
N LEU A 80 8.79 29.34 2.34
CA LEU A 80 7.62 28.59 2.81
C LEU A 80 7.76 28.16 4.28
N SER A 81 8.98 27.89 4.74
CA SER A 81 9.28 27.60 6.15
C SER A 81 9.05 28.83 7.03
N LEU A 82 9.56 30.00 6.62
CA LEU A 82 9.27 31.27 7.28
C LEU A 82 7.77 31.59 7.29
N GLN A 83 7.08 31.33 6.17
CA GLN A 83 5.64 31.52 6.08
C GLN A 83 4.88 30.63 7.07
N HIS A 84 5.26 29.36 7.23
CA HIS A 84 4.66 28.49 8.23
C HIS A 84 4.74 29.07 9.65
N GLU A 85 5.91 29.60 10.04
CA GLU A 85 6.09 30.25 11.35
C GLU A 85 5.19 31.47 11.54
N VAL A 86 4.98 32.27 10.48
CA VAL A 86 4.05 33.42 10.53
C VAL A 86 2.62 32.96 10.79
N PHE A 87 2.14 31.93 10.09
CA PHE A 87 0.79 31.36 10.31
C PHE A 87 0.61 30.84 11.74
N VAL A 88 1.57 30.08 12.26
CA VAL A 88 1.51 29.50 13.62
C VAL A 88 1.50 30.61 14.67
N ARG A 89 2.34 31.64 14.52
CA ARG A 89 2.39 32.77 15.46
C ARG A 89 1.17 33.66 15.38
N ALA A 90 0.59 33.85 14.19
CA ALA A 90 -0.68 34.55 14.02
C ALA A 90 -1.82 33.86 14.77
N LEU A 91 -1.79 32.53 14.90
CA LEU A 91 -2.71 31.75 15.73
C LEU A 91 -2.22 31.48 17.17
N HIS A 92 -1.22 32.24 17.64
CA HIS A 92 -0.65 32.10 18.98
C HIS A 92 -0.16 30.68 19.31
N GLY A 93 0.48 30.01 18.35
CA GLY A 93 1.06 28.67 18.50
C GLY A 93 0.13 27.51 18.14
N LYS A 94 -1.09 27.77 17.66
CA LYS A 94 -2.01 26.73 17.18
C LYS A 94 -1.81 26.45 15.69
N LEU A 95 -1.94 25.19 15.29
CA LEU A 95 -1.82 24.76 13.89
C LEU A 95 -3.14 24.93 13.10
N THR A 96 -4.28 24.86 13.78
CA THR A 96 -5.61 24.88 13.17
C THR A 96 -6.59 25.64 14.06
N THR A 97 -7.57 26.29 13.43
CA THR A 97 -8.74 26.88 14.08
C THR A 97 -9.92 25.90 14.15
N ALA A 98 -9.86 24.81 13.39
CA ALA A 98 -10.85 23.74 13.40
C ALA A 98 -10.87 23.01 14.76
N LYS A 99 -12.07 22.73 15.25
CA LYS A 99 -12.27 21.96 16.49
C LYS A 99 -12.29 20.47 16.15
N LEU A 100 -11.14 19.82 16.29
CA LEU A 100 -11.01 18.38 16.11
C LEU A 100 -11.31 17.60 17.40
N LEU A 101 -11.73 16.35 17.24
CA LEU A 101 -11.98 15.46 18.36
C LEU A 101 -10.68 14.75 18.76
N PRO A 102 -10.49 14.40 20.05
CA PRO A 102 -9.35 13.59 20.46
C PRO A 102 -9.30 12.22 19.75
N THR A 103 -10.43 11.76 19.22
CA THR A 103 -10.56 10.50 18.49
C THR A 103 -10.30 10.63 16.99
N THR A 104 -9.90 11.81 16.50
CA THR A 104 -9.67 12.02 15.07
C THR A 104 -8.65 11.02 14.53
N ARG A 105 -9.00 10.35 13.43
CA ARG A 105 -8.27 9.23 12.84
C ARG A 105 -7.63 9.53 11.50
N ARG A 106 -8.16 10.47 10.72
CA ARG A 106 -7.66 10.72 9.35
C ARG A 106 -7.71 12.19 8.96
N ILE A 107 -6.55 12.74 8.58
CA ILE A 107 -6.34 14.15 8.24
C ILE A 107 -5.63 14.22 6.89
N LEU A 108 -6.09 15.11 6.01
CA LEU A 108 -5.48 15.39 4.71
C LEU A 108 -4.96 16.83 4.68
N ASP A 109 -3.72 17.01 4.23
CA ASP A 109 -3.12 18.30 3.91
C ASP A 109 -2.92 18.39 2.39
N LEU A 110 -3.73 19.22 1.71
CA LEU A 110 -3.67 19.41 0.27
C LEU A 110 -2.80 20.62 -0.07
N GLY A 111 -1.80 20.42 -0.93
CA GLY A 111 -0.75 21.41 -1.19
C GLY A 111 0.18 21.52 0.01
N THR A 112 0.68 20.38 0.50
CA THR A 112 1.43 20.30 1.76
C THR A 112 2.77 21.06 1.72
N GLY A 113 3.30 21.33 0.51
CA GLY A 113 4.57 22.02 0.35
C GLY A 113 5.71 21.26 1.04
N PRO A 114 6.63 21.94 1.74
CA PRO A 114 7.69 21.28 2.49
C PRO A 114 7.22 20.46 3.71
N GLY A 115 5.91 20.36 3.97
CA GLY A 115 5.36 19.41 4.95
C GLY A 115 5.31 19.85 6.42
N HIS A 116 5.74 21.08 6.75
CA HIS A 116 5.81 21.58 8.13
C HIS A 116 4.49 21.44 8.91
N TRP A 117 3.35 21.75 8.26
CA TRP A 117 2.04 21.68 8.90
C TRP A 117 1.59 20.23 9.15
N ALA A 118 1.68 19.37 8.12
CA ALA A 118 1.32 17.95 8.22
C ALA A 118 2.10 17.24 9.34
N VAL A 119 3.41 17.48 9.43
CA VAL A 119 4.27 16.88 10.45
C VAL A 119 3.93 17.37 11.85
N ALA A 120 3.69 18.68 12.00
CA ALA A 120 3.26 19.24 13.27
C ALA A 120 1.89 18.68 13.72
N MET A 121 0.97 18.45 12.78
CA MET A 121 -0.33 17.83 13.04
C MET A 121 -0.20 16.35 13.42
N ALA A 122 0.66 15.57 12.76
CA ALA A 122 0.93 14.18 13.12
C ALA A 122 1.54 14.05 14.53
N ARG A 123 2.37 15.01 14.93
CA ARG A 123 2.89 15.09 16.31
C ARG A 123 1.80 15.44 17.32
N GLN A 124 0.86 16.32 16.95
CA GLN A 124 -0.25 16.72 17.82
C GLN A 124 -1.33 15.62 17.94
N TYR A 125 -1.53 14.83 16.89
CA TYR A 125 -2.48 13.71 16.83
C TYR A 125 -1.78 12.41 16.37
N PRO A 126 -0.96 11.76 17.22
CA PRO A 126 -0.19 10.56 16.84
C PRO A 126 -1.03 9.34 16.43
N GLN A 127 -2.32 9.34 16.80
CA GLN A 127 -3.29 8.32 16.45
C GLN A 127 -3.96 8.56 15.08
N ALA A 128 -3.83 9.78 14.53
CA ALA A 128 -4.39 10.12 13.24
C ALA A 128 -3.39 9.75 12.13
N GLU A 129 -3.88 9.09 11.10
CA GLU A 129 -3.20 8.99 9.82
C GLU A 129 -3.25 10.37 9.15
N VAL A 130 -2.07 10.99 8.99
CA VAL A 130 -1.93 12.28 8.30
C VAL A 130 -1.35 12.02 6.92
N VAL A 131 -2.09 12.44 5.89
CA VAL A 131 -1.68 12.31 4.48
C VAL A 131 -1.37 13.71 3.94
N GLY A 132 -0.19 13.91 3.40
CA GLY A 132 0.23 15.14 2.72
C GLY A 132 0.31 14.92 1.22
N ILE A 133 -0.40 15.73 0.43
CA ILE A 133 -0.40 15.63 -1.03
C ILE A 133 0.16 16.91 -1.64
N ASP A 134 1.04 16.77 -2.62
CA ASP A 134 1.58 17.87 -3.42
C ASP A 134 1.76 17.47 -4.88
N MET A 135 1.89 18.45 -5.77
CA MET A 135 2.19 18.22 -7.20
C MET A 135 3.70 18.17 -7.46
N THR A 136 4.53 18.49 -6.46
CA THR A 136 6.00 18.57 -6.58
C THR A 136 6.71 17.82 -5.46
N GLU A 137 7.89 17.27 -5.76
CA GLU A 137 8.72 16.58 -4.78
C GLU A 137 9.58 17.59 -3.98
N TRP A 138 9.26 17.76 -2.70
CA TRP A 138 10.02 18.64 -1.79
C TRP A 138 11.17 17.90 -1.11
N ASP A 139 12.27 18.60 -0.80
CA ASP A 139 13.38 18.04 -0.02
C ASP A 139 13.03 18.02 1.48
N ILE A 140 12.11 17.11 1.83
CA ILE A 140 11.56 16.96 3.17
C ILE A 140 12.65 16.69 4.21
N ASP A 141 13.75 16.02 3.83
CA ASP A 141 14.88 15.67 4.72
C ASP A 141 15.71 16.88 5.19
N THR A 142 15.59 18.03 4.51
CA THR A 142 16.33 19.26 4.84
C THR A 142 15.56 20.23 5.74
N THR A 143 14.29 19.96 6.03
CA THR A 143 13.48 20.81 6.92
C THR A 143 13.64 20.39 8.38
N GLU A 144 13.79 21.35 9.31
CA GLU A 144 13.87 21.05 10.75
C GLU A 144 12.61 20.33 11.29
N ALA A 145 11.49 20.42 10.56
CA ALA A 145 10.22 19.82 10.94
C ALA A 145 10.21 18.29 10.89
N THR A 146 10.96 17.64 9.99
CA THR A 146 10.94 16.18 9.74
C THR A 146 12.02 15.39 10.48
N LEU A 147 12.83 16.08 11.30
CA LEU A 147 13.69 15.45 12.29
C LEU A 147 12.83 14.76 13.38
N GLY A 148 12.32 13.55 13.11
CA GLY A 148 11.67 12.67 14.10
C GLY A 148 10.58 11.73 13.53
N ASP A 149 10.24 10.70 14.30
CA ASP A 149 9.25 9.62 14.02
C ASP A 149 7.79 10.12 13.86
N ALA A 150 7.51 11.04 12.94
CA ALA A 150 6.14 11.45 12.61
C ALA A 150 5.57 10.54 11.50
N SER A 151 4.42 9.91 11.76
CA SER A 151 3.72 9.04 10.81
C SER A 151 2.91 9.84 9.79
N VAL A 152 3.59 10.57 8.91
CA VAL A 152 2.96 11.23 7.75
C VAL A 152 3.17 10.35 6.52
N THR A 153 2.10 10.16 5.73
CA THR A 153 2.17 9.54 4.41
C THR A 153 2.20 10.62 3.34
N TRP A 154 3.20 10.60 2.47
CA TRP A 154 3.37 11.57 1.39
C TRP A 154 2.89 10.97 0.07
N GLU A 155 2.06 11.70 -0.66
CA GLU A 155 1.60 11.31 -2.01
C GLU A 155 1.90 12.45 -3.00
N LEU A 156 2.35 12.08 -4.19
CA LEU A 156 2.50 12.97 -5.35
C LEU A 156 1.28 12.75 -6.25
N ASP A 157 0.52 13.81 -6.52
CA ASP A 157 -0.64 13.75 -7.43
C ASP A 157 -0.80 15.09 -8.16
N ASP A 158 -1.25 15.03 -9.41
CA ASP A 158 -1.66 16.23 -10.14
C ASP A 158 -3.06 16.60 -9.65
N LEU A 159 -3.12 17.60 -8.77
CA LEU A 159 -4.37 18.01 -8.14
C LEU A 159 -5.31 18.76 -9.12
N ASP A 160 -4.93 19.01 -10.38
CA ASP A 160 -5.71 19.80 -11.35
C ASP A 160 -6.28 18.97 -12.52
N VAL A 161 -7.02 17.92 -12.18
CA VAL A 161 -7.54 16.93 -13.15
C VAL A 161 -8.80 17.42 -13.88
N TRP A 162 -9.42 18.50 -13.43
CA TRP A 162 -10.74 18.98 -13.87
C TRP A 162 -10.70 20.01 -15.00
N GLY A 163 -11.78 20.17 -15.76
CA GLY A 163 -11.96 21.34 -16.63
C GLY A 163 -12.53 21.11 -18.03
N LYS A 164 -13.47 22.01 -18.39
CA LYS A 164 -13.82 22.47 -19.73
C LYS A 164 -13.17 23.85 -19.95
N GLU A 165 -12.90 24.21 -21.20
CA GLU A 165 -12.33 25.52 -21.58
C GLU A 165 -13.16 26.70 -21.01
N MET A 166 -12.48 27.66 -20.39
CA MET A 166 -13.04 28.92 -19.89
C MET A 166 -12.95 29.99 -20.99
N ASP A 167 -14.04 30.71 -21.25
CA ASP A 167 -14.05 31.86 -22.17
C ASP A 167 -13.39 33.07 -21.49
N VAL A 168 -12.10 33.24 -21.78
CA VAL A 168 -11.25 34.29 -21.19
C VAL A 168 -11.72 35.69 -21.57
N ASP A 169 -12.36 35.87 -22.74
CA ASP A 169 -12.82 37.18 -23.22
C ASP A 169 -14.11 37.63 -22.52
N GLU A 170 -14.98 36.70 -22.13
CA GLU A 170 -16.16 36.98 -21.30
C GLU A 170 -15.76 37.40 -19.88
N LEU A 171 -14.81 36.70 -19.26
CA LEU A 171 -14.31 36.99 -17.91
C LEU A 171 -13.56 38.33 -17.84
N ILE A 172 -12.71 38.64 -18.84
CA ILE A 172 -12.01 39.92 -18.94
C ILE A 172 -13.02 41.07 -19.10
N ASN A 173 -14.07 40.88 -19.90
CA ASN A 173 -15.14 41.89 -20.03
C ASN A 173 -15.89 42.12 -18.72
N GLN A 174 -16.21 41.05 -17.97
CA GLN A 174 -16.84 41.18 -16.65
C GLN A 174 -15.93 41.92 -15.67
N LEU A 175 -14.65 41.53 -15.57
CA LEU A 175 -13.65 42.17 -14.70
C LEU A 175 -13.39 43.63 -15.06
N SER A 176 -13.48 43.99 -16.35
CA SER A 176 -13.31 45.38 -16.81
C SER A 176 -14.42 46.33 -16.33
N THR A 177 -15.57 45.77 -15.92
CA THR A 177 -16.72 46.52 -15.39
C THR A 177 -16.79 46.55 -13.86
N LEU A 178 -15.90 45.83 -13.17
CA LEU A 178 -15.84 45.74 -11.71
C LEU A 178 -14.90 46.82 -11.13
N ASP A 179 -15.43 47.71 -10.29
CA ASP A 179 -14.60 48.61 -9.48
C ASP A 179 -14.03 47.86 -8.27
N LEU A 180 -12.85 47.27 -8.48
CA LEU A 180 -12.15 46.36 -7.54
C LEU A 180 -11.78 46.97 -6.19
N ALA A 181 -12.07 48.25 -5.95
CA ALA A 181 -11.62 48.96 -4.76
C ALA A 181 -12.72 49.30 -3.74
N THR A 182 -13.99 49.34 -4.14
CA THR A 182 -15.08 49.94 -3.34
C THR A 182 -16.03 48.92 -2.69
N GLU A 183 -16.03 47.65 -3.10
CA GLU A 183 -17.06 46.67 -2.67
C GLU A 183 -16.53 45.38 -1.99
N LEU A 184 -15.48 45.47 -1.19
CA LEU A 184 -14.90 44.30 -0.50
C LEU A 184 -15.70 43.77 0.70
N ALA A 185 -16.67 44.53 1.24
CA ALA A 185 -17.34 44.17 2.49
C ALA A 185 -18.82 43.77 2.36
N HIS A 186 -19.50 44.10 1.27
CA HIS A 186 -20.91 43.75 1.06
C HIS A 186 -21.25 43.68 -0.43
N ARG A 187 -21.27 42.49 -1.05
CA ARG A 187 -22.26 42.21 -2.09
C ARG A 187 -22.76 40.78 -2.13
N ASN A 188 -24.10 40.75 -2.15
CA ASN A 188 -24.98 39.66 -2.54
C ASN A 188 -24.70 39.23 -3.99
N PRO A 189 -24.80 37.92 -4.30
CA PRO A 189 -24.64 37.40 -5.65
C PRO A 189 -25.87 37.75 -6.51
N VAL A 190 -25.68 38.61 -7.51
CA VAL A 190 -26.60 38.78 -8.65
C VAL A 190 -25.75 38.36 -9.85
N GLU A 191 -26.02 37.32 -10.62
CA GLU A 191 -27.13 36.38 -10.75
C GLU A 191 -26.45 35.10 -11.26
N SER A 192 -26.45 33.99 -10.51
CA SER A 192 -26.12 32.71 -11.16
C SER A 192 -27.25 32.44 -12.16
N LEU A 193 -26.89 32.20 -13.42
CA LEU A 193 -27.86 31.77 -14.42
C LEU A 193 -28.49 30.48 -13.92
N ARG A 194 -29.71 30.57 -13.37
CA ARG A 194 -30.57 29.40 -13.19
C ARG A 194 -30.66 28.70 -14.54
N LYS A 195 -30.03 27.53 -14.67
CA LYS A 195 -30.35 26.62 -15.78
C LYS A 195 -31.86 26.40 -15.77
N PRO A 196 -32.59 26.69 -16.86
CA PRO A 196 -33.94 26.16 -17.00
C PRO A 196 -33.80 24.64 -16.96
N LYS A 197 -34.56 23.98 -16.09
CA LYS A 197 -34.78 22.53 -16.23
C LYS A 197 -35.33 22.32 -17.64
N SER A 198 -34.53 21.73 -18.52
CA SER A 198 -35.00 21.31 -19.82
C SER A 198 -35.98 20.16 -19.61
N THR A 199 -37.26 20.48 -19.51
CA THR A 199 -38.33 19.57 -19.91
C THR A 199 -38.11 19.27 -21.38
N VAL A 200 -37.57 18.09 -21.69
CA VAL A 200 -37.58 17.57 -23.07
C VAL A 200 -39.02 17.13 -23.33
N ASP A 201 -39.74 18.01 -24.02
CA ASP A 201 -41.05 17.74 -24.59
C ASP A 201 -40.88 16.74 -25.74
N LEU A 202 -41.30 15.50 -25.49
CA LEU A 202 -41.42 14.43 -26.48
C LEU A 202 -42.58 14.75 -27.43
N ASN A 203 -42.41 15.69 -28.37
CA ASN A 203 -43.24 15.82 -29.58
C ASN A 203 -42.75 16.97 -30.45
N GLN A 204 -41.77 16.76 -31.33
CA GLN A 204 -41.74 17.41 -32.66
C GLN A 204 -40.61 16.90 -33.58
N ARG A 205 -41.05 16.48 -34.78
CA ARG A 205 -40.32 16.29 -36.06
C ARG A 205 -39.41 15.05 -36.14
N GLY A 206 -39.58 14.09 -37.05
CA GLY A 206 -40.30 14.11 -38.32
C GLY A 206 -39.41 14.57 -39.49
N GLY A 207 -38.61 13.63 -40.03
CA GLY A 207 -38.21 13.51 -41.44
C GLY A 207 -37.10 14.42 -42.01
N SER A 208 -35.92 13.85 -42.29
CA SER A 208 -35.32 13.80 -43.65
C SER A 208 -34.02 12.99 -43.68
N SER A 209 -33.88 12.20 -44.73
CA SER A 209 -32.84 11.25 -45.18
C SER A 209 -31.36 11.66 -45.09
N THR A 210 -30.48 10.70 -44.77
CA THR A 210 -29.22 10.28 -45.47
C THR A 210 -28.53 9.10 -44.70
N PRO A 211 -27.55 8.35 -45.27
CA PRO A 211 -27.69 6.98 -45.77
C PRO A 211 -27.11 5.91 -44.81
N GLU A 212 -27.37 4.64 -45.13
CA GLU A 212 -26.78 3.47 -44.49
C GLU A 212 -25.24 3.51 -44.51
N GLU A 213 -24.61 3.75 -43.36
CA GLU A 213 -23.23 3.35 -43.09
C GLU A 213 -23.21 2.46 -41.85
N SER A 214 -22.49 1.34 -41.97
CA SER A 214 -22.42 0.24 -41.03
C SER A 214 -22.03 0.71 -39.62
N LEU A 215 -22.87 0.40 -38.63
CA LEU A 215 -22.52 0.41 -37.21
C LEU A 215 -21.59 -0.77 -36.89
N THR A 216 -20.36 -0.73 -37.39
CA THR A 216 -19.24 -1.36 -36.70
C THR A 216 -18.92 -0.49 -35.49
N ILE A 217 -19.50 -0.84 -34.34
CA ILE A 217 -19.05 -0.31 -33.05
C ILE A 217 -17.64 -0.85 -32.83
N ASP A 218 -16.66 0.04 -32.88
CA ASP A 218 -15.29 -0.27 -32.50
C ASP A 218 -15.24 -0.50 -30.98
N LEU A 219 -15.19 -1.78 -30.59
CA LEU A 219 -15.11 -2.26 -29.21
C LEU A 219 -13.87 -1.76 -28.45
N SER A 220 -12.89 -1.12 -29.11
CA SER A 220 -11.76 -0.48 -28.44
C SER A 220 -12.12 0.82 -27.71
N THR A 221 -13.31 1.38 -27.95
CA THR A 221 -13.77 2.65 -27.32
C THR A 221 -14.72 2.45 -26.14
N LEU A 222 -14.99 1.19 -25.74
CA LEU A 222 -15.87 0.83 -24.62
C LEU A 222 -15.11 0.52 -23.31
N THR A 223 -13.89 1.02 -23.16
CA THR A 223 -13.33 1.23 -21.81
C THR A 223 -14.13 2.37 -21.16
N PRO A 224 -14.70 2.18 -19.96
CA PRO A 224 -15.23 3.30 -19.20
C PRO A 224 -14.06 4.26 -18.99
N GLN A 225 -14.12 5.46 -19.58
CA GLN A 225 -13.18 6.50 -19.24
C GLN A 225 -13.33 6.73 -17.72
N PRO A 226 -12.26 6.60 -16.91
CA PRO A 226 -12.37 6.87 -15.48
C PRO A 226 -12.83 8.31 -15.32
N GLU A 227 -13.91 8.52 -14.57
CA GLU A 227 -14.36 9.87 -14.23
C GLU A 227 -13.20 10.60 -13.54
N PRO A 228 -12.83 11.82 -13.98
CA PRO A 228 -11.76 12.59 -13.34
C PRO A 228 -12.17 12.93 -11.90
N GLY A 229 -11.34 12.57 -10.92
CA GLY A 229 -11.60 12.88 -9.52
C GLY A 229 -10.62 12.23 -8.54
N TRP A 230 -10.73 12.64 -7.26
CA TRP A 230 -9.98 12.01 -6.19
C TRP A 230 -10.73 10.78 -5.71
N HIS A 231 -10.03 9.65 -5.56
CA HIS A 231 -10.69 8.38 -5.30
C HIS A 231 -10.41 7.80 -3.90
N PHE A 232 -10.14 8.60 -2.87
CA PHE A 232 -9.72 8.11 -1.53
C PHE A 232 -10.48 6.87 -1.04
N SER A 233 -9.77 5.87 -0.52
CA SER A 233 -10.38 4.62 -0.06
C SER A 233 -11.30 4.84 1.15
N ASP A 234 -10.95 5.83 1.97
CA ASP A 234 -11.63 6.18 3.21
C ASP A 234 -11.79 7.70 3.31
N SER A 235 -12.85 8.15 4.00
CA SER A 235 -13.14 9.57 4.19
C SER A 235 -12.23 10.23 5.24
N PHE A 236 -11.98 11.53 5.11
CA PHE A 236 -11.22 12.33 6.07
C PHE A 236 -12.12 13.06 7.08
N GLU A 237 -11.60 13.34 8.27
CA GLU A 237 -12.29 14.16 9.27
C GLU A 237 -11.85 15.63 9.24
N LEU A 238 -10.65 15.89 8.73
CA LEU A 238 -10.15 17.22 8.38
C LEU A 238 -9.47 17.17 7.02
N ILE A 239 -9.87 18.08 6.12
CA ILE A 239 -9.11 18.43 4.91
C ILE A 239 -8.64 19.88 5.09
N HIS A 240 -7.33 20.08 5.11
CA HIS A 240 -6.69 21.38 5.27
C HIS A 240 -6.05 21.84 3.96
N LEU A 241 -6.20 23.13 3.66
CA LEU A 241 -5.61 23.81 2.52
C LEU A 241 -5.00 25.13 2.98
N ARG A 242 -3.76 25.40 2.59
CA ARG A 242 -3.08 26.64 2.95
C ARG A 242 -2.32 27.26 1.79
N ASN A 243 -2.46 28.57 1.61
CA ASN A 243 -1.77 29.35 0.57
C ASN A 243 -2.06 28.82 -0.85
N MET A 244 -3.33 28.46 -1.11
CA MET A 244 -3.75 27.84 -2.37
C MET A 244 -4.23 28.85 -3.43
N LYS A 245 -4.12 30.17 -3.19
CA LYS A 245 -4.42 31.18 -4.20
C LYS A 245 -3.63 30.91 -5.48
N GLY A 246 -4.33 30.81 -6.61
CA GLY A 246 -3.69 30.50 -7.89
C GLY A 246 -3.36 29.03 -8.13
N SER A 247 -3.66 28.12 -7.19
CA SER A 247 -3.31 26.70 -7.33
C SER A 247 -4.30 25.89 -8.17
N PHE A 248 -5.57 26.29 -8.25
CA PHE A 248 -6.60 25.61 -9.03
C PHE A 248 -7.25 26.53 -10.05
N THR A 249 -7.63 25.93 -11.18
CA THR A 249 -8.43 26.59 -12.23
C THR A 249 -9.92 26.58 -11.90
N HIS A 250 -10.42 25.50 -11.28
CA HIS A 250 -11.84 25.29 -11.01
C HIS A 250 -12.14 24.92 -9.55
N TRP A 251 -12.27 25.95 -8.72
CA TRP A 251 -12.52 25.79 -7.28
C TRP A 251 -13.85 25.09 -6.93
N GLU A 252 -14.88 25.21 -7.76
CA GLU A 252 -16.19 24.58 -7.55
C GLU A 252 -16.09 23.05 -7.53
N GLU A 253 -15.38 22.48 -8.50
CA GLU A 253 -15.16 21.02 -8.61
C GLU A 253 -14.24 20.52 -7.49
N VAL A 254 -13.23 21.30 -7.13
CA VAL A 254 -12.36 21.02 -5.98
C VAL A 254 -13.17 20.95 -4.69
N TYR A 255 -14.07 21.92 -4.43
CA TYR A 255 -14.92 21.89 -3.24
C TYR A 255 -15.91 20.72 -3.24
N ALA A 256 -16.46 20.35 -4.40
CA ALA A 256 -17.32 19.17 -4.51
C ALA A 256 -16.57 17.87 -4.16
N GLU A 257 -15.34 17.70 -4.64
CA GLU A 257 -14.51 16.53 -4.33
C GLU A 257 -14.00 16.54 -2.87
N ILE A 258 -13.68 17.70 -2.29
CA ILE A 258 -13.41 17.83 -0.85
C ILE A 258 -14.65 17.43 -0.05
N TYR A 259 -15.83 17.93 -0.42
CA TYR A 259 -17.09 17.62 0.25
C TYR A 259 -17.39 16.12 0.20
N LYS A 260 -17.19 15.48 -0.96
CA LYS A 260 -17.30 14.03 -1.14
C LYS A 260 -16.31 13.25 -0.28
N SER A 261 -15.07 13.71 -0.19
CA SER A 261 -13.97 13.06 0.53
C SER A 261 -14.04 13.24 2.06
N LEU A 262 -14.85 14.16 2.57
CA LEU A 262 -15.09 14.34 4.00
C LEU A 262 -16.10 13.35 4.56
N SER A 263 -15.83 12.87 5.77
CA SER A 263 -16.79 12.13 6.60
C SER A 263 -17.96 13.03 7.01
N PRO A 264 -19.17 12.48 7.26
CA PRO A 264 -20.26 13.27 7.83
C PRO A 264 -19.83 13.94 9.14
N GLY A 265 -20.01 15.26 9.24
CA GLY A 265 -19.51 16.04 10.37
C GLY A 265 -18.02 16.41 10.30
N GLY A 266 -17.27 15.93 9.31
CA GLY A 266 -15.90 16.36 9.03
C GLY A 266 -15.81 17.83 8.62
N CYS A 267 -14.62 18.42 8.74
CA CYS A 267 -14.40 19.84 8.46
C CYS A 267 -13.36 20.08 7.36
N ILE A 268 -13.56 21.17 6.62
CA ILE A 268 -12.56 21.79 5.76
C ILE A 268 -12.01 23.02 6.47
N GLU A 269 -10.70 23.24 6.36
CA GLU A 269 -10.05 24.49 6.77
C GLU A 269 -9.23 25.07 5.62
N LEU A 270 -9.53 26.32 5.27
CA LEU A 270 -8.79 27.12 4.29
C LEU A 270 -8.02 28.21 5.05
N ALA A 271 -6.72 28.34 4.80
CA ALA A 271 -5.88 29.36 5.42
C ALA A 271 -5.07 30.11 4.36
N ASP A 272 -5.30 31.42 4.22
CA ASP A 272 -4.53 32.26 3.31
C ASP A 272 -4.46 33.69 3.85
N TRP A 273 -3.74 34.55 3.15
CA TRP A 273 -3.52 35.92 3.54
C TRP A 273 -3.42 36.80 2.31
N ASP A 274 -3.83 38.05 2.49
CA ASP A 274 -3.52 39.12 1.58
C ASP A 274 -2.66 40.16 2.29
N LEU A 275 -2.00 40.99 1.51
CA LEU A 275 -1.20 42.09 2.04
C LEU A 275 -2.06 43.22 2.64
N GLY A 276 -3.35 43.01 2.89
CA GLY A 276 -4.29 44.05 3.29
C GLY A 276 -4.35 45.20 2.29
N GLN A 277 -5.24 46.17 2.54
CA GLN A 277 -5.15 47.46 1.87
C GLN A 277 -4.03 48.26 2.54
N VAL A 278 -3.09 48.80 1.75
CA VAL A 278 -2.10 49.76 2.26
C VAL A 278 -2.86 50.90 2.95
N PRO A 279 -2.56 51.24 4.22
CA PRO A 279 -3.25 52.33 4.91
C PRO A 279 -3.03 53.62 4.14
N LEU A 280 -4.11 54.12 3.56
CA LEU A 280 -4.16 55.43 2.94
C LEU A 280 -5.01 56.28 3.87
N GLY A 281 -4.46 57.42 4.28
CA GLY A 281 -5.11 58.32 5.25
C GLY A 281 -6.57 58.63 4.89
N PRO A 282 -7.34 59.23 5.81
CA PRO A 282 -8.81 59.25 5.75
C PRO A 282 -9.36 59.76 4.41
N GLY A 283 -9.82 58.82 3.58
CA GLY A 283 -10.34 59.04 2.22
C GLY A 283 -10.74 57.71 1.57
N GLU A 284 -11.68 57.74 0.64
CA GLU A 284 -12.25 56.55 -0.02
C GLU A 284 -11.19 55.82 -0.88
N ILE A 285 -11.19 54.49 -0.78
CA ILE A 285 -10.15 53.60 -1.30
C ILE A 285 -10.39 53.34 -2.79
N THR A 286 -9.44 53.74 -3.64
CA THR A 286 -9.35 53.30 -5.04
C THR A 286 -7.92 52.82 -5.32
N ALA A 287 -7.73 51.90 -6.26
CA ALA A 287 -6.39 51.52 -6.74
C ALA A 287 -5.56 52.76 -7.16
N ALA A 288 -6.23 53.89 -7.46
CA ALA A 288 -5.65 55.19 -7.72
C ALA A 288 -4.78 55.77 -6.60
N ASN A 289 -4.97 55.35 -5.35
CA ASN A 289 -4.43 56.06 -4.20
C ASN A 289 -3.21 55.38 -3.52
N ILE A 290 -2.73 54.21 -3.95
CA ILE A 290 -1.54 53.55 -3.33
C ILE A 290 -0.33 54.49 -3.40
N PRO A 291 0.39 54.76 -2.29
CA PRO A 291 1.41 55.81 -2.21
C PRO A 291 2.79 55.33 -2.75
N MET A 292 2.80 54.18 -3.41
CA MET A 292 3.96 53.43 -3.90
C MET A 292 3.69 53.09 -5.39
N PRO A 293 4.17 53.92 -6.33
CA PRO A 293 3.76 53.85 -7.73
C PRO A 293 4.23 52.57 -8.43
N THR A 294 5.42 52.07 -8.11
CA THR A 294 5.96 50.86 -8.73
C THR A 294 5.31 49.60 -8.15
N LEU A 295 5.10 49.57 -6.84
CA LEU A 295 4.32 48.51 -6.19
C LEU A 295 2.92 48.37 -6.81
N ARG A 296 2.23 49.49 -7.00
CA ARG A 296 0.93 49.52 -7.65
C ARG A 296 0.97 49.02 -9.09
N LYS A 297 1.99 49.44 -9.85
CA LYS A 297 2.19 49.00 -11.24
C LYS A 297 2.34 47.47 -11.31
N LEU A 298 3.18 46.90 -10.45
CA LEU A 298 3.38 45.45 -10.36
C LEU A 298 2.10 44.73 -9.91
N TYR A 299 1.41 45.26 -8.90
CA TYR A 299 0.17 44.67 -8.39
C TYR A 299 -0.88 44.49 -9.48
N VAL A 300 -1.18 45.56 -10.23
CA VAL A 300 -2.15 45.50 -11.33
C VAL A 300 -1.66 44.55 -12.42
N ALA A 301 -0.36 44.58 -12.74
CA ALA A 301 0.21 43.78 -13.81
C ALA A 301 0.14 42.27 -13.50
N PHE A 302 0.54 41.83 -12.29
CA PHE A 302 0.51 40.40 -11.96
C PHE A 302 -0.91 39.90 -11.74
N MET A 303 -1.82 40.74 -11.22
CA MET A 303 -3.23 40.38 -11.09
C MET A 303 -3.84 40.11 -12.47
N GLU A 304 -3.65 41.02 -13.44
CA GLU A 304 -4.10 40.83 -14.82
C GLU A 304 -3.51 39.55 -15.44
N ALA A 305 -2.21 39.32 -15.27
CA ALA A 305 -1.53 38.12 -15.76
C ALA A 305 -2.09 36.83 -15.11
N SER A 306 -2.45 36.86 -13.83
CA SER A 306 -3.04 35.72 -13.12
C SER A 306 -4.43 35.34 -13.63
N PHE A 307 -5.23 36.32 -14.07
CA PHE A 307 -6.51 36.02 -14.72
C PHE A 307 -6.30 35.40 -16.10
N LYS A 308 -5.32 35.88 -16.87
CA LYS A 308 -4.98 35.30 -18.19
C LYS A 308 -4.44 33.89 -18.10
N SER A 309 -3.79 33.52 -17.01
CA SER A 309 -3.33 32.14 -16.79
C SER A 309 -4.46 31.18 -16.44
N GLY A 310 -5.68 31.65 -16.25
CA GLY A 310 -6.82 30.85 -15.77
C GLY A 310 -6.74 30.49 -14.28
N ARG A 311 -5.75 31.05 -13.57
CA ARG A 311 -5.45 30.76 -12.17
C ARG A 311 -5.37 32.07 -11.38
N PRO A 312 -6.52 32.72 -11.12
CA PRO A 312 -6.51 34.06 -10.56
C PRO A 312 -5.87 34.11 -9.16
N LEU A 313 -5.08 35.14 -8.91
CA LEU A 313 -4.56 35.44 -7.57
C LEU A 313 -5.59 36.19 -6.76
N GLY A 314 -5.78 35.80 -5.51
CA GLY A 314 -6.69 36.48 -4.58
C GLY A 314 -7.40 35.54 -3.61
N LEU A 315 -8.17 36.13 -2.70
CA LEU A 315 -8.91 35.39 -1.66
C LEU A 315 -10.35 35.06 -2.06
N PHE A 316 -10.72 35.25 -3.33
CA PHE A 316 -12.09 35.02 -3.83
C PHE A 316 -12.52 33.56 -3.67
N TYR A 317 -11.59 32.60 -3.81
CA TYR A 317 -11.88 31.18 -3.60
C TYR A 317 -12.30 30.87 -2.16
N MET A 318 -11.90 31.69 -1.19
CA MET A 318 -12.29 31.59 0.22
C MET A 318 -13.59 32.33 0.54
N HIS A 319 -14.37 32.72 -0.48
CA HIS A 319 -15.66 33.37 -0.25
C HIS A 319 -16.68 32.35 0.26
N HIS A 320 -17.57 32.81 1.16
CA HIS A 320 -18.55 31.96 1.85
C HIS A 320 -19.45 31.21 0.86
N THR A 321 -19.85 31.86 -0.23
CA THR A 321 -20.76 31.30 -1.24
C THR A 321 -20.22 30.03 -1.91
N TYR A 322 -18.92 29.93 -2.21
CA TYR A 322 -18.35 28.72 -2.83
C TYR A 322 -18.50 27.49 -1.92
N LEU A 323 -18.36 27.69 -0.61
CA LEU A 323 -18.53 26.63 0.38
C LEU A 323 -20.01 26.30 0.59
N GLU A 324 -20.89 27.30 0.61
CA GLU A 324 -22.35 27.08 0.72
C GLU A 324 -22.90 26.33 -0.50
N GLU A 325 -22.47 26.71 -1.72
CA GLU A 325 -22.86 26.06 -2.97
C GLU A 325 -22.39 24.61 -3.06
N ALA A 326 -21.20 24.31 -2.52
CA ALA A 326 -20.71 22.95 -2.37
C ALA A 326 -21.40 22.15 -1.25
N GLY A 327 -22.28 22.76 -0.45
CA GLY A 327 -23.09 22.11 0.57
C GLY A 327 -22.54 22.16 2.00
N PHE A 328 -21.50 22.96 2.27
CA PHE A 328 -20.94 23.11 3.62
C PHE A 328 -21.81 23.98 4.53
N GLU A 329 -21.85 23.64 5.82
CA GLU A 329 -22.57 24.34 6.89
C GLU A 329 -21.60 24.83 7.99
N ASP A 330 -22.10 25.63 8.95
CA ASP A 330 -21.30 26.18 10.08
C ASP A 330 -20.01 26.86 9.62
N ILE A 331 -20.08 27.63 8.53
CA ILE A 331 -18.92 28.28 7.95
C ILE A 331 -18.51 29.47 8.84
N ARG A 332 -17.29 29.42 9.37
CA ARG A 332 -16.72 30.46 10.25
C ARG A 332 -15.47 31.03 9.64
N THR A 333 -15.41 32.35 9.64
CA THR A 333 -14.24 33.08 9.18
C THR A 333 -13.55 33.74 10.37
N THR A 334 -12.26 33.47 10.52
CA THR A 334 -11.39 34.13 11.50
C THR A 334 -10.41 35.01 10.75
N HIS A 335 -10.33 36.29 11.14
CA HIS A 335 -9.36 37.23 10.60
C HIS A 335 -8.32 37.59 11.65
N VAL A 336 -7.06 37.58 11.26
CA VAL A 336 -5.94 38.05 12.09
C VAL A 336 -5.14 39.05 11.29
N ASN A 337 -5.07 40.28 11.80
CA ASN A 337 -4.20 41.30 11.21
C ASN A 337 -2.79 41.12 11.75
N VAL A 338 -1.85 40.87 10.85
CA VAL A 338 -0.43 40.69 11.15
C VAL A 338 0.31 41.96 10.75
N PRO A 339 1.02 42.65 11.66
CA PRO A 339 1.74 43.88 11.33
C PRO A 339 2.82 43.61 10.29
N VAL A 340 3.14 44.61 9.47
CA VAL A 340 4.28 44.60 8.55
C VAL A 340 5.34 45.58 9.07
N GLY A 341 6.47 45.05 9.54
CA GLY A 341 7.53 45.82 10.21
C GLY A 341 7.42 45.82 11.74
N ARG A 342 8.20 46.67 12.41
CA ARG A 342 8.34 46.68 13.88
C ARG A 342 7.70 47.90 14.56
N TRP A 343 6.75 48.54 13.89
CA TRP A 343 6.00 49.68 14.43
C TRP A 343 5.08 49.36 15.63
N PRO A 344 4.59 48.12 15.87
CA PRO A 344 3.79 47.82 17.06
C PRO A 344 4.60 48.01 18.36
N GLN A 345 3.93 48.30 19.47
CA GLN A 345 4.60 48.44 20.77
C GLN A 345 4.92 47.10 21.44
N ASP A 346 4.07 46.09 21.23
CA ASP A 346 4.23 44.75 21.80
C ASP A 346 5.38 43.97 21.14
N GLU A 347 6.27 43.38 21.95
CA GLU A 347 7.47 42.68 21.46
C GLU A 347 7.15 41.42 20.63
N ALA A 348 6.07 40.70 20.95
CA ALA A 348 5.66 39.55 20.16
C ALA A 348 5.14 39.99 18.78
N GLN A 349 4.35 41.07 18.74
CA GLN A 349 3.88 41.69 17.49
C GLN A 349 5.03 42.30 16.67
N LYS A 350 6.06 42.88 17.28
CA LYS A 350 7.26 43.34 16.57
C LYS A 350 8.03 42.19 15.92
N SER A 351 8.21 41.09 16.65
CA SER A 351 8.89 39.89 16.13
C SER A 351 8.11 39.30 14.95
N LEU A 352 6.80 39.14 15.11
CA LEU A 352 5.91 38.65 14.06
C LEU A 352 5.90 39.59 12.84
N GLY A 353 5.82 40.90 13.06
CA GLY A 353 5.79 41.86 11.96
C GLY A 353 7.11 42.00 11.20
N LYS A 354 8.24 41.77 11.87
CA LYS A 354 9.54 41.62 11.20
C LYS A 354 9.55 40.40 10.27
N MET A 355 9.01 39.27 10.72
CA MET A 355 8.92 38.05 9.88
C MET A 355 8.01 38.27 8.68
N MET A 356 6.85 38.90 8.89
CA MET A 356 5.92 39.23 7.83
C MET A 356 6.53 40.19 6.80
N PHE A 357 7.31 41.18 7.25
CA PHE A 357 8.03 42.09 6.36
C PHE A 357 9.05 41.34 5.48
N VAL A 358 9.88 40.47 6.07
CA VAL A 358 10.84 39.65 5.31
C VAL A 358 10.11 38.75 4.32
N LEU A 359 9.06 38.05 4.76
CA LEU A 359 8.23 37.23 3.88
C LEU A 359 7.66 38.05 2.70
N GLY A 360 7.13 39.24 2.97
CA GLY A 360 6.62 40.13 1.93
C GLY A 360 7.68 40.56 0.92
N MET A 361 8.92 40.80 1.35
CA MET A 361 10.03 41.15 0.45
C MET A 361 10.43 39.99 -0.46
N GLU A 362 10.48 38.77 0.08
CA GLU A 362 10.83 37.56 -0.67
C GLU A 362 9.71 37.07 -1.61
N MET A 363 8.46 37.53 -1.42
CA MET A 363 7.31 37.11 -2.24
C MET A 363 7.22 37.77 -3.62
N PHE A 364 7.88 38.91 -3.82
CA PHE A 364 7.74 39.68 -5.07
C PHE A 364 8.19 38.90 -6.30
N GLU A 365 9.38 38.32 -6.27
CA GLU A 365 9.94 37.59 -7.41
C GLU A 365 9.18 36.28 -7.73
N PRO A 366 8.90 35.38 -6.75
CA PRO A 366 8.11 34.18 -7.00
C PRO A 366 6.74 34.43 -7.63
N VAL A 367 6.06 35.51 -7.23
CA VAL A 367 4.72 35.84 -7.75
C VAL A 367 4.80 36.55 -9.10
N CYS A 368 5.70 37.52 -9.27
CA CYS A 368 5.68 38.38 -10.45
C CYS A 368 6.42 37.79 -11.65
N LEU A 369 7.51 37.03 -11.44
CA LEU A 369 8.46 36.70 -12.51
C LEU A 369 7.79 35.94 -13.65
N ARG A 370 7.32 34.70 -13.40
CA ARG A 370 6.69 33.88 -14.45
C ARG A 370 5.36 34.45 -14.95
N LEU A 371 4.54 35.02 -14.06
CA LEU A 371 3.27 35.61 -14.46
C LEU A 371 3.45 36.70 -15.52
N LEU A 372 4.40 37.61 -15.31
CA LEU A 372 4.63 38.73 -16.21
C LEU A 372 5.45 38.36 -17.46
N THR A 373 6.35 37.38 -17.38
CA THR A 373 7.15 36.90 -18.53
C THR A 373 6.43 35.91 -19.42
N THR A 374 5.39 35.24 -18.93
CA THR A 374 4.62 34.27 -19.73
C THR A 374 3.30 34.86 -20.22
N TRP A 375 2.48 35.48 -19.35
CA TRP A 375 1.14 35.98 -19.73
C TRP A 375 1.07 37.50 -19.90
N GLY A 376 1.95 38.23 -19.22
CA GLY A 376 2.09 39.67 -19.38
C GLY A 376 0.86 40.50 -18.98
N SER A 377 0.93 41.80 -19.23
CA SER A 377 -0.15 42.76 -18.91
C SER A 377 -0.34 43.77 -20.04
N LYS A 378 -1.57 44.26 -20.24
CA LYS A 378 -1.93 45.24 -21.28
C LYS A 378 -1.46 44.86 -22.70
N GLY A 379 -1.54 43.57 -23.03
CA GLY A 379 -1.15 43.05 -24.35
C GLY A 379 0.36 43.02 -24.61
N ARG A 380 1.21 43.22 -23.59
CA ARG A 380 2.66 43.04 -23.69
C ARG A 380 3.16 41.98 -22.71
N VAL A 381 4.14 41.21 -23.14
CA VAL A 381 4.94 40.32 -22.30
C VAL A 381 6.16 41.09 -21.79
N TRP A 382 6.53 40.89 -20.53
CA TRP A 382 7.63 41.61 -19.88
C TRP A 382 8.91 40.77 -19.96
N THR A 383 10.08 41.41 -19.97
CA THR A 383 11.35 40.68 -19.87
C THR A 383 11.70 40.39 -18.41
N ALA A 384 12.50 39.35 -18.16
CA ALA A 384 12.91 38.99 -16.80
C ALA A 384 13.71 40.12 -16.13
N GLU A 385 14.52 40.86 -16.89
CA GLU A 385 15.28 42.01 -16.40
C GLU A 385 14.36 43.18 -16.03
N GLU A 386 13.34 43.47 -16.84
CA GLU A 386 12.34 44.51 -16.54
C GLU A 386 11.59 44.20 -15.25
N VAL A 387 11.15 42.95 -15.07
CA VAL A 387 10.41 42.52 -13.88
C VAL A 387 11.29 42.64 -12.63
N ARG A 388 12.54 42.16 -12.67
CA ARG A 388 13.47 42.25 -11.54
C ARG A 388 13.83 43.70 -11.19
N ALA A 389 14.00 44.57 -12.19
CA ALA A 389 14.26 45.98 -11.97
C ALA A 389 13.08 46.67 -11.24
N ASP A 390 11.84 46.44 -11.69
CA ASP A 390 10.65 46.98 -11.04
C ASP A 390 10.44 46.39 -9.63
N ILE A 391 10.75 45.10 -9.42
CA ILE A 391 10.71 44.46 -8.08
C ILE A 391 11.66 45.17 -7.12
N ALA A 392 12.90 45.42 -7.54
CA ALA A 392 13.90 46.09 -6.69
C ALA A 392 13.43 47.49 -6.26
N VAL A 393 12.79 48.23 -7.18
CA VAL A 393 12.21 49.55 -6.87
C VAL A 393 11.01 49.41 -5.92
N ALA A 394 10.11 48.45 -6.15
CA ALA A 394 8.97 48.21 -5.28
C ALA A 394 9.39 47.79 -3.85
N GLN A 395 10.40 46.93 -3.71
CA GLN A 395 10.98 46.56 -2.41
C GLN A 395 11.53 47.79 -1.67
N GLN A 396 12.19 48.71 -2.39
CA GLN A 396 12.67 49.96 -1.82
C GLN A 396 11.53 50.89 -1.39
N GLU A 397 10.49 51.05 -2.20
CA GLU A 397 9.27 51.81 -1.86
C GLU A 397 8.62 51.27 -0.57
N VAL A 398 8.49 49.95 -0.44
CA VAL A 398 7.92 49.30 0.74
C VAL A 398 8.81 49.48 1.97
N LYS A 399 10.13 49.34 1.82
CA LYS A 399 11.07 49.56 2.91
C LYS A 399 10.99 50.99 3.45
N GLU A 400 10.96 51.98 2.57
CA GLU A 400 10.79 53.39 2.96
C GLU A 400 9.48 53.64 3.70
N TYR A 401 8.37 53.03 3.24
CA TYR A 401 7.09 53.12 3.93
C TYR A 401 7.16 52.52 5.34
N VAL A 402 7.71 51.32 5.47
CA VAL A 402 7.83 50.63 6.76
C VAL A 402 8.73 51.40 7.73
N GLU A 403 9.85 51.97 7.25
CA GLU A 403 10.71 52.82 8.08
C GLU A 403 10.00 54.10 8.57
N ARG A 404 9.17 54.73 7.72
CA ARG A 404 8.34 55.88 8.11
C ARG A 404 7.28 55.50 9.15
N SER A 405 6.69 54.31 9.00
CA SER A 405 5.73 53.74 9.95
C SER A 405 6.39 53.45 11.31
N GLU A 406 7.60 52.88 11.32
CA GLU A 406 8.39 52.65 12.55
C GLU A 406 8.75 53.97 13.27
N ARG A 407 8.86 55.09 12.54
CA ARG A 407 9.05 56.44 13.11
C ARG A 407 7.75 57.14 13.52
N GLY A 408 6.59 56.55 13.23
CA GLY A 408 5.27 57.12 13.50
C GLY A 408 4.87 58.26 12.55
N GLU A 409 5.53 58.38 11.39
CA GLU A 409 5.23 59.41 10.38
C GLU A 409 4.03 59.05 9.50
N VAL A 410 3.71 57.76 9.38
CA VAL A 410 2.58 57.20 8.63
C VAL A 410 1.93 56.06 9.43
N GLU A 411 0.72 55.66 9.04
CA GLU A 411 -0.01 54.59 9.72
C GLU A 411 0.62 53.21 9.49
N GLY A 412 0.55 52.38 10.53
CA GLY A 412 1.03 51.01 10.54
C GLY A 412 0.31 50.14 9.52
N TRP A 413 1.08 49.44 8.68
CA TRP A 413 0.54 48.49 7.71
C TRP A 413 0.38 47.11 8.33
N CYS A 414 -0.75 46.46 8.07
CA CYS A 414 -1.04 45.08 8.44
C CYS A 414 -1.42 44.24 7.22
N ALA A 415 -0.88 43.02 7.13
CA ALA A 415 -1.39 41.96 6.28
C ALA A 415 -2.60 41.29 6.95
N SER A 416 -3.64 40.96 6.18
CA SER A 416 -4.84 40.30 6.72
C SER A 416 -4.78 38.81 6.41
N PHE A 417 -4.63 38.02 7.47
CA PHE A 417 -4.71 36.57 7.40
C PHE A 417 -6.15 36.12 7.65
N LYS A 418 -6.63 35.19 6.84
CA LYS A 418 -7.99 34.68 6.85
C LYS A 418 -7.95 33.15 7.00
N TRP A 419 -8.72 32.65 7.96
CA TRP A 419 -9.05 31.23 8.10
C TRP A 419 -10.53 31.05 7.88
N VAL A 420 -10.91 30.15 6.98
CA VAL A 420 -12.30 29.76 6.78
C VAL A 420 -12.41 28.30 7.16
N THR A 421 -13.22 28.01 8.17
CA THR A 421 -13.57 26.64 8.54
C THR A 421 -15.01 26.40 8.14
N ALA A 422 -15.28 25.26 7.54
CA ALA A 422 -16.64 24.85 7.20
C ALA A 422 -16.83 23.37 7.51
N ARG A 423 -18.06 22.95 7.77
CA ARG A 423 -18.38 21.59 8.18
C ARG A 423 -19.29 20.93 7.16
N LYS A 424 -18.96 19.70 6.78
CA LYS A 424 -19.90 18.84 6.07
C LYS A 424 -21.03 18.48 7.02
N SER A 425 -22.27 18.76 6.63
CA SER A 425 -23.41 18.51 7.50
C SER A 425 -23.38 17.09 8.08
N TRP A 426 -23.67 16.94 9.37
CA TRP A 426 -23.93 15.62 9.98
C TRP A 426 -25.11 14.92 9.31
N HIS A 427 -25.88 15.68 8.53
CA HIS A 427 -27.02 15.26 7.74
C HIS A 427 -26.78 15.47 6.24
N ALA A 428 -25.53 15.61 5.77
CA ALA A 428 -25.18 15.86 4.37
C ALA A 428 -25.78 14.81 3.41
N GLU A 429 -25.91 13.57 3.86
CA GLU A 429 -26.61 12.50 3.12
C GLU A 429 -28.14 12.72 3.02
N LYS A 430 -28.71 13.78 3.63
CA LYS A 430 -30.14 14.10 3.59
C LYS A 430 -30.57 15.11 2.52
N ASN A 431 -29.67 15.91 1.94
CA ASN A 431 -30.09 17.04 1.08
C ASN A 431 -30.08 16.78 -0.43
N ASP A 432 -29.20 15.93 -0.98
CA ASP A 432 -29.38 15.41 -2.35
C ASP A 432 -30.47 14.34 -2.43
N ALA A 433 -30.85 13.83 -1.27
CA ALA A 433 -31.96 12.93 -1.09
C ALA A 433 -33.23 13.68 -0.61
N ALA A 434 -33.25 15.02 -0.50
CA ALA A 434 -34.42 15.77 0.02
C ALA A 434 -35.62 15.86 -0.95
N GLY A 435 -35.46 15.46 -2.22
CA GLY A 435 -36.59 15.18 -3.11
C GLY A 435 -37.30 13.85 -2.78
N GLU A 436 -36.58 12.89 -2.18
CA GLU A 436 -37.07 11.52 -1.93
C GLU A 436 -37.17 11.18 -0.42
N LEU A 437 -36.54 11.94 0.47
CA LEU A 437 -36.47 11.69 1.92
C LEU A 437 -37.58 12.34 2.74
N SER A 438 -38.42 13.21 2.16
CA SER A 438 -39.61 13.71 2.88
C SER A 438 -40.60 12.58 3.21
N HIS A 439 -40.50 11.44 2.52
CA HIS A 439 -41.27 10.24 2.84
C HIS A 439 -40.63 9.38 3.94
N CYS A 440 -39.31 9.51 4.20
CA CYS A 440 -38.57 8.62 5.09
C CYS A 440 -38.42 9.14 6.54
N PHE A 441 -38.44 10.45 6.78
CA PHE A 441 -38.24 10.99 8.13
C PHE A 441 -39.44 10.84 9.08
N SER A 442 -40.59 10.35 8.60
CA SER A 442 -41.75 10.07 9.46
C SER A 442 -41.71 8.70 10.18
N LEU A 443 -40.71 7.84 9.91
CA LEU A 443 -40.73 6.45 10.39
C LEU A 443 -39.81 6.12 11.57
N PHE A 444 -38.88 6.98 11.98
CA PHE A 444 -37.91 6.65 13.06
C PHE A 444 -38.11 7.41 14.37
N HIS A 445 -39.32 7.91 14.61
CA HIS A 445 -39.84 8.11 15.97
C HIS A 445 -41.26 7.56 16.06
N ASN A 446 -41.38 6.24 15.94
CA ASN A 446 -42.49 5.52 16.56
C ASN A 446 -41.92 4.82 17.82
N PRO A 447 -42.22 5.30 19.03
CA PRO A 447 -41.61 4.83 20.29
C PRO A 447 -42.02 3.40 20.70
N ASN A 448 -42.54 2.58 19.77
CA ASN A 448 -43.10 1.26 20.02
C ASN A 448 -42.45 0.11 19.24
N MET A 449 -41.26 0.27 18.64
CA MET A 449 -40.61 -0.84 17.92
C MET A 449 -39.53 -1.52 18.79
N SER A 450 -39.93 -2.60 19.47
CA SER A 450 -39.01 -3.51 20.15
C SER A 450 -38.17 -4.29 19.13
N VAL A 451 -36.85 -4.11 19.13
CA VAL A 451 -35.93 -4.95 18.33
C VAL A 451 -35.97 -6.38 18.88
N ASN A 452 -36.45 -7.32 18.06
CA ASN A 452 -36.58 -8.73 18.44
C ASN A 452 -35.41 -9.55 17.87
N LEU A 453 -34.45 -9.91 18.74
CA LEU A 453 -33.24 -10.67 18.39
C LEU A 453 -33.45 -12.20 18.33
N SER A 454 -34.70 -12.68 18.23
CA SER A 454 -34.95 -14.12 18.13
C SER A 454 -34.43 -14.69 16.81
N ALA A 455 -33.77 -15.84 16.87
CA ALA A 455 -33.17 -16.50 15.70
C ALA A 455 -34.18 -16.77 14.57
N ASN A 456 -35.45 -17.06 14.92
CA ASN A 456 -36.54 -17.27 13.97
C ASN A 456 -36.85 -16.03 13.12
N MET A 457 -36.63 -14.83 13.66
CA MET A 457 -36.81 -13.58 12.92
C MET A 457 -35.55 -13.18 12.15
N LEU A 458 -34.36 -13.42 12.71
CA LEU A 458 -33.07 -13.08 12.08
C LEU A 458 -32.77 -13.92 10.82
N PHE A 459 -33.15 -15.19 10.82
CA PHE A 459 -32.93 -16.11 9.68
C PHE A 459 -34.23 -16.46 8.93
N GLY A 460 -35.32 -15.73 9.20
CA GLY A 460 -36.64 -16.02 8.63
C GLY A 460 -36.66 -15.87 7.10
N VAL A 461 -37.12 -16.91 6.39
CA VAL A 461 -37.32 -16.91 4.92
C VAL A 461 -38.78 -16.75 4.51
N ASN A 462 -39.65 -16.41 5.47
CA ASN A 462 -41.05 -16.09 5.23
C ASN A 462 -41.16 -15.01 4.14
N GLY A 463 -41.91 -15.31 3.08
CA GLY A 463 -42.11 -14.38 1.96
C GLY A 463 -41.10 -14.52 0.80
N ILE A 464 -39.98 -15.22 0.98
CA ILE A 464 -38.99 -15.42 -0.08
C ILE A 464 -39.57 -16.25 -1.23
N VAL A 465 -39.37 -15.74 -2.44
CA VAL A 465 -39.46 -16.52 -3.67
C VAL A 465 -38.05 -16.86 -4.13
N ALA A 466 -37.72 -18.15 -4.20
CA ALA A 466 -36.38 -18.63 -4.56
C ALA A 466 -36.37 -19.43 -5.86
N VAL A 467 -35.26 -19.36 -6.60
CA VAL A 467 -34.98 -20.23 -7.76
C VAL A 467 -33.67 -20.95 -7.50
N ILE A 468 -33.65 -22.28 -7.63
CA ILE A 468 -32.47 -23.12 -7.35
C ILE A 468 -32.19 -24.01 -8.56
N THR A 469 -31.06 -23.75 -9.25
CA THR A 469 -30.60 -24.65 -10.31
C THR A 469 -29.95 -25.89 -9.69
N GLY A 470 -30.28 -27.08 -10.21
CA GLY A 470 -29.89 -28.34 -9.59
C GLY A 470 -30.58 -28.59 -8.24
N GLY A 471 -31.74 -27.98 -7.97
CA GLY A 471 -32.45 -28.07 -6.69
C GLY A 471 -33.08 -29.43 -6.39
N GLY A 472 -33.16 -30.35 -7.35
CA GLY A 472 -33.80 -31.66 -7.17
C GLY A 472 -32.93 -32.77 -6.57
N SER A 473 -31.61 -32.56 -6.41
CA SER A 473 -30.70 -33.61 -5.91
C SER A 473 -29.48 -33.04 -5.17
N GLY A 474 -28.86 -33.83 -4.29
CA GLY A 474 -27.62 -33.47 -3.60
C GLY A 474 -27.73 -32.18 -2.79
N ILE A 475 -26.71 -31.32 -2.87
CA ILE A 475 -26.62 -30.06 -2.09
C ILE A 475 -27.78 -29.10 -2.43
N GLY A 476 -28.22 -29.06 -3.70
CA GLY A 476 -29.37 -28.24 -4.11
C GLY A 476 -30.68 -28.69 -3.45
N LEU A 477 -30.86 -30.00 -3.25
CA LEU A 477 -32.01 -30.55 -2.53
C LEU A 477 -31.95 -30.21 -1.04
N MET A 478 -30.77 -30.24 -0.42
CA MET A 478 -30.59 -29.84 0.98
C MET A 478 -30.98 -28.37 1.19
N MET A 479 -30.55 -27.48 0.28
CA MET A 479 -30.94 -26.07 0.29
C MET A 479 -32.45 -25.87 0.05
N THR A 480 -33.05 -26.66 -0.85
CA THR A 480 -34.51 -26.65 -1.10
C THR A 480 -35.29 -27.04 0.16
N LYS A 481 -34.91 -28.13 0.83
CA LYS A 481 -35.51 -28.57 2.10
C LYS A 481 -35.37 -27.50 3.18
N ALA A 482 -34.19 -26.88 3.30
CA ALA A 482 -33.93 -25.84 4.28
C ALA A 482 -34.83 -24.61 4.09
N LEU A 483 -35.00 -24.13 2.86
CA LEU A 483 -35.91 -23.02 2.57
C LEU A 483 -37.37 -23.37 2.85
N ALA A 484 -37.81 -24.57 2.46
CA ALA A 484 -39.18 -25.02 2.70
C ALA A 484 -39.49 -25.15 4.20
N ALA A 485 -38.58 -25.77 4.95
CA ALA A 485 -38.71 -25.96 6.40
C ALA A 485 -38.73 -24.65 7.19
N ASN A 486 -38.12 -23.57 6.66
CA ASN A 486 -38.06 -22.26 7.30
C ASN A 486 -39.11 -21.27 6.76
N GLY A 487 -40.06 -21.73 5.95
CA GLY A 487 -41.25 -20.95 5.56
C GLY A 487 -41.14 -20.14 4.27
N ALA A 488 -40.24 -20.50 3.34
CA ALA A 488 -40.16 -19.83 2.05
C ALA A 488 -41.51 -19.90 1.31
N ARG A 489 -41.93 -18.80 0.69
CA ARG A 489 -43.25 -18.67 0.05
C ARG A 489 -43.37 -19.55 -1.18
N ARG A 490 -42.32 -19.57 -2.02
CA ARG A 490 -42.25 -20.31 -3.28
C ARG A 490 -40.80 -20.67 -3.56
N ILE A 491 -40.57 -21.90 -4.03
CA ILE A 491 -39.23 -22.38 -4.40
C ILE A 491 -39.32 -23.06 -5.76
N TYR A 492 -38.67 -22.50 -6.77
CA TYR A 492 -38.56 -23.09 -8.09
C TYR A 492 -37.29 -23.91 -8.19
N ILE A 493 -37.41 -25.22 -8.45
CA ILE A 493 -36.25 -26.10 -8.66
C ILE A 493 -36.08 -26.39 -10.14
N VAL A 494 -34.92 -26.01 -10.68
CA VAL A 494 -34.60 -26.11 -12.11
C VAL A 494 -33.64 -27.27 -12.35
N GLY A 495 -33.92 -28.08 -13.38
CA GLY A 495 -33.02 -29.15 -13.80
C GLY A 495 -33.55 -29.97 -14.98
N ARG A 496 -32.66 -30.78 -15.58
CA ARG A 496 -32.99 -31.55 -16.78
C ARG A 496 -33.86 -32.79 -16.51
N ARG A 497 -33.67 -33.41 -15.34
CA ARG A 497 -34.33 -34.68 -14.96
C ARG A 497 -35.71 -34.41 -14.35
N LYS A 498 -36.76 -34.41 -15.19
CA LYS A 498 -38.13 -34.10 -14.77
C LYS A 498 -38.64 -34.96 -13.61
N ASP A 499 -38.38 -36.27 -13.64
CA ASP A 499 -38.87 -37.19 -12.61
C ASP A 499 -38.18 -36.95 -11.25
N VAL A 500 -36.89 -36.59 -11.26
CA VAL A 500 -36.14 -36.23 -10.04
C VAL A 500 -36.67 -34.94 -9.42
N LEU A 501 -36.97 -33.92 -10.24
CA LEU A 501 -37.56 -32.67 -9.75
C LEU A 501 -38.96 -32.89 -9.18
N ARG A 502 -39.79 -33.70 -9.86
CA ARG A 502 -41.15 -34.02 -9.38
C ARG A 502 -41.10 -34.75 -8.04
N SER A 503 -40.27 -35.78 -7.93
CA SER A 503 -40.10 -36.53 -6.68
C SER A 503 -39.58 -35.65 -5.54
N ALA A 504 -38.62 -34.74 -5.82
CA ALA A 504 -38.15 -33.76 -4.85
C ALA A 504 -39.28 -32.86 -4.34
N ALA A 505 -40.10 -32.30 -5.26
CA ALA A 505 -41.24 -31.47 -4.90
C ALA A 505 -42.28 -32.22 -4.06
N GLU A 506 -42.65 -33.44 -4.46
CA GLU A 506 -43.59 -34.31 -3.75
C GLU A 506 -43.09 -34.69 -2.35
N SER A 507 -41.79 -34.94 -2.20
CA SER A 507 -41.19 -35.34 -0.92
C SER A 507 -41.08 -34.23 0.12
N ILE A 508 -41.17 -32.96 -0.30
CA ILE A 508 -41.01 -31.79 0.58
C ILE A 508 -42.37 -31.13 0.81
N ASN A 509 -42.86 -30.41 -0.21
CA ASN A 509 -44.18 -29.81 -0.23
C ASN A 509 -44.48 -29.35 -1.68
N PRO A 510 -45.35 -30.05 -2.43
CA PRO A 510 -45.63 -29.73 -3.83
C PRO A 510 -46.39 -28.40 -4.01
N GLU A 511 -46.98 -27.85 -2.94
CA GLU A 511 -47.62 -26.54 -2.97
C GLU A 511 -46.63 -25.39 -2.87
N ILE A 512 -45.40 -25.62 -2.39
CA ILE A 512 -44.37 -24.57 -2.22
C ILE A 512 -43.23 -24.78 -3.22
N VAL A 513 -42.83 -26.03 -3.45
CA VAL A 513 -41.72 -26.41 -4.33
C VAL A 513 -42.24 -26.74 -5.73
N ILE A 514 -41.90 -25.90 -6.72
CA ILE A 514 -42.37 -26.03 -8.09
C ILE A 514 -41.25 -26.57 -9.00
N PRO A 515 -41.43 -27.74 -9.63
CA PRO A 515 -40.43 -28.32 -10.52
C PRO A 515 -40.49 -27.68 -11.93
N LEU A 516 -39.39 -27.06 -12.35
CA LEU A 516 -39.24 -26.48 -13.69
C LEU A 516 -38.19 -27.25 -14.51
N PRO A 517 -38.61 -28.08 -15.48
CA PRO A 517 -37.67 -28.79 -16.33
C PRO A 517 -36.95 -27.81 -17.27
N GLY A 518 -35.62 -27.85 -17.29
CA GLY A 518 -34.84 -27.09 -18.26
C GLY A 518 -33.34 -27.29 -18.13
N ASP A 519 -32.63 -26.87 -19.16
CA ASP A 519 -31.18 -26.92 -19.25
C ASP A 519 -30.57 -25.54 -18.99
N VAL A 520 -29.57 -25.50 -18.12
CA VAL A 520 -28.87 -24.27 -17.72
C VAL A 520 -27.79 -23.86 -18.73
N THR A 521 -27.39 -24.77 -19.63
CA THR A 521 -26.45 -24.46 -20.72
C THR A 521 -27.14 -23.86 -21.94
N CYS A 522 -28.48 -23.81 -21.96
CA CYS A 522 -29.27 -23.25 -23.05
C CYS A 522 -29.90 -21.92 -22.64
N ARG A 523 -29.55 -20.86 -23.37
CA ARG A 523 -30.01 -19.49 -23.10
C ARG A 523 -31.53 -19.37 -23.24
N GLU A 524 -32.12 -19.98 -24.27
CA GLU A 524 -33.55 -19.96 -24.55
C GLU A 524 -34.33 -20.68 -23.45
N SER A 525 -33.80 -21.79 -22.94
CA SER A 525 -34.32 -22.51 -21.79
C SER A 525 -34.33 -21.62 -20.53
N LEU A 526 -33.21 -20.96 -20.21
CA LEU A 526 -33.14 -20.04 -19.07
C LEU A 526 -34.11 -18.87 -19.17
N LEU A 527 -34.22 -18.23 -20.35
CA LEU A 527 -35.16 -17.14 -20.59
C LEU A 527 -36.61 -17.60 -20.53
N GLY A 528 -36.91 -18.81 -21.02
CA GLY A 528 -38.24 -19.43 -20.92
C GLY A 528 -38.65 -19.69 -19.47
N ILE A 529 -37.73 -20.21 -18.65
CA ILE A 529 -37.94 -20.43 -17.22
C ILE A 529 -38.14 -19.08 -16.51
N ALA A 530 -37.31 -18.08 -16.79
CA ALA A 530 -37.45 -16.74 -16.19
C ALA A 530 -38.83 -16.14 -16.51
N LYS A 531 -39.29 -16.22 -17.77
CA LYS A 531 -40.64 -15.78 -18.16
C LYS A 531 -41.76 -16.54 -17.46
N GLN A 532 -41.60 -17.85 -17.26
CA GLN A 532 -42.59 -18.63 -16.52
C GLN A 532 -42.65 -18.18 -15.04
N VAL A 533 -41.50 -18.00 -14.39
CA VAL A 533 -41.42 -17.50 -13.01
C VAL A 533 -41.99 -16.07 -12.91
N GLU A 534 -41.71 -15.22 -13.89
CA GLU A 534 -42.29 -13.88 -14.00
C GLU A 534 -43.82 -13.92 -14.06
N ALA A 535 -44.39 -14.78 -14.91
CA ALA A 535 -45.85 -14.92 -15.04
C ALA A 535 -46.53 -15.44 -13.76
N GLU A 536 -45.83 -16.27 -12.96
CA GLU A 536 -46.40 -16.86 -11.75
C GLU A 536 -46.21 -16.00 -10.48
N THR A 537 -45.02 -15.41 -10.26
CA THR A 537 -44.72 -14.65 -9.03
C THR A 537 -44.37 -13.18 -9.26
N GLY A 538 -43.99 -12.81 -10.48
CA GLY A 538 -43.58 -11.46 -10.89
C GLY A 538 -42.20 -11.02 -10.38
N CYS A 539 -41.60 -11.73 -9.42
CA CYS A 539 -40.30 -11.41 -8.85
C CYS A 539 -39.67 -12.63 -8.17
N ILE A 540 -38.37 -12.53 -7.90
CA ILE A 540 -37.64 -13.46 -7.03
C ILE A 540 -36.75 -12.67 -6.06
N ASN A 541 -36.43 -13.27 -4.92
CA ASN A 541 -35.54 -12.66 -3.91
C ASN A 541 -34.22 -13.42 -3.77
N LEU A 542 -34.21 -14.70 -4.12
CA LEU A 542 -33.04 -15.55 -3.95
C LEU A 542 -32.83 -16.43 -5.19
N LEU A 543 -31.69 -16.25 -5.84
CA LEU A 543 -31.24 -17.10 -6.93
C LEU A 543 -30.07 -17.96 -6.47
N ILE A 544 -30.20 -19.28 -6.49
CA ILE A 544 -29.12 -20.21 -6.16
C ILE A 544 -28.67 -20.94 -7.42
N CYS A 545 -27.49 -20.56 -7.90
CA CYS A 545 -26.80 -21.14 -9.04
C CYS A 545 -25.95 -22.33 -8.58
N ASN A 546 -26.58 -23.50 -8.46
CA ASN A 546 -25.98 -24.70 -7.86
C ASN A 546 -25.72 -25.86 -8.86
N ALA A 547 -26.27 -25.82 -10.07
CA ALA A 547 -26.02 -26.87 -11.07
C ALA A 547 -24.52 -27.09 -11.33
N GLY A 548 -24.10 -28.36 -11.44
CA GLY A 548 -22.71 -28.69 -11.74
C GLY A 548 -22.44 -30.16 -12.06
N ILE A 549 -21.32 -30.42 -12.75
CA ILE A 549 -20.83 -31.75 -13.16
C ILE A 549 -19.32 -31.90 -12.90
N MET A 550 -18.84 -33.14 -12.72
CA MET A 550 -17.44 -33.47 -12.37
C MET A 550 -16.48 -33.53 -13.59
N GLY A 551 -16.99 -33.91 -14.76
CA GLY A 551 -16.16 -34.11 -15.95
C GLY A 551 -15.22 -35.33 -15.89
N PRO A 552 -14.22 -35.37 -16.79
CA PRO A 552 -13.37 -36.54 -16.97
C PRO A 552 -12.38 -36.72 -15.82
N LYS A 553 -12.26 -37.96 -15.33
CA LYS A 553 -11.41 -38.28 -14.18
C LYS A 553 -9.98 -38.61 -14.63
N PRO A 554 -8.95 -38.11 -13.91
CA PRO A 554 -7.58 -38.51 -14.19
C PRO A 554 -7.39 -40.01 -13.90
N LEU A 555 -6.50 -40.66 -14.65
CA LEU A 555 -6.13 -42.05 -14.40
C LEU A 555 -5.49 -42.14 -13.00
N LYS A 556 -6.08 -42.96 -12.12
CA LYS A 556 -5.59 -43.20 -10.76
C LYS A 556 -5.17 -44.66 -10.62
N ALA A 557 -4.06 -44.91 -9.93
CA ALA A 557 -3.73 -46.25 -9.46
C ALA A 557 -4.78 -46.72 -8.45
N ALA A 558 -5.16 -48.00 -8.51
CA ALA A 558 -5.89 -48.62 -7.42
C ALA A 558 -5.04 -48.59 -6.13
N PRO A 559 -5.65 -48.55 -4.93
CA PRO A 559 -4.90 -48.61 -3.68
C PRO A 559 -3.99 -49.85 -3.65
N GLY A 560 -2.67 -49.62 -3.55
CA GLY A 560 -1.66 -50.69 -3.55
C GLY A 560 -1.18 -51.18 -4.93
N ALA A 561 -1.74 -50.66 -6.03
CA ALA A 561 -1.25 -50.93 -7.38
C ALA A 561 -0.09 -50.00 -7.76
N PRO A 562 0.84 -50.43 -8.64
CA PRO A 562 1.87 -49.56 -9.19
C PRO A 562 1.23 -48.36 -9.91
N LEU A 563 1.91 -47.22 -9.84
CA LEU A 563 1.52 -46.01 -10.56
C LEU A 563 1.42 -46.28 -12.06
N PRO A 564 0.42 -45.72 -12.78
CA PRO A 564 0.35 -45.85 -14.22
C PRO A 564 1.62 -45.26 -14.84
N SER A 565 2.15 -45.91 -15.88
CA SER A 565 3.26 -45.36 -16.65
C SER A 565 2.86 -44.02 -17.28
N LEU A 566 3.85 -43.17 -17.58
CA LEU A 566 3.61 -41.90 -18.25
C LEU A 566 2.86 -42.08 -19.59
N SER A 567 3.18 -43.15 -20.31
CA SER A 567 2.51 -43.53 -21.56
C SER A 567 1.03 -43.85 -21.36
N GLU A 568 0.68 -44.62 -20.32
CA GLU A 568 -0.70 -44.99 -20.01
C GLU A 568 -1.50 -43.78 -19.54
N TYR A 569 -0.92 -42.95 -18.67
CA TYR A 569 -1.55 -41.70 -18.22
C TYR A 569 -1.81 -40.76 -19.40
N ARG A 570 -0.82 -40.59 -20.30
CA ARG A 570 -0.97 -39.77 -21.51
C ARG A 570 -2.03 -40.35 -22.44
N ALA A 571 -2.05 -41.66 -22.67
CA ALA A 571 -3.03 -42.31 -23.54
C ALA A 571 -4.45 -42.12 -23.02
N HIS A 572 -4.69 -42.40 -21.73
CA HIS A 572 -5.99 -42.19 -21.07
C HIS A 572 -6.46 -40.72 -21.14
N ALA A 573 -5.53 -39.78 -20.90
CA ALA A 573 -5.83 -38.36 -20.96
C ALA A 573 -6.18 -37.88 -22.38
N LEU A 574 -5.53 -38.44 -23.41
CA LEU A 574 -5.78 -38.09 -24.82
C LEU A 574 -6.97 -38.85 -25.43
N GLU A 575 -7.36 -39.99 -24.87
CA GLU A 575 -8.56 -40.74 -25.27
C GLU A 575 -9.84 -39.99 -24.90
N THR A 576 -9.81 -39.23 -23.81
CA THR A 576 -10.94 -38.40 -23.38
C THR A 576 -11.15 -37.24 -24.36
N PRO A 577 -12.34 -37.10 -24.98
CA PRO A 577 -12.62 -35.97 -25.87
C PRO A 577 -12.50 -34.62 -25.16
N MET A 578 -11.91 -33.62 -25.82
CA MET A 578 -11.79 -32.26 -25.27
C MET A 578 -13.15 -31.64 -24.91
N GLU A 579 -14.21 -32.05 -25.61
CA GLU A 579 -15.59 -31.62 -25.37
C GLU A 579 -16.08 -31.97 -23.96
N GLU A 580 -15.64 -33.10 -23.39
CA GLU A 580 -16.01 -33.45 -22.02
C GLU A 580 -15.40 -32.47 -21.01
N PHE A 581 -14.21 -31.96 -21.29
CA PHE A 581 -13.55 -30.95 -20.45
C PHE A 581 -14.25 -29.60 -20.57
N THR A 582 -14.54 -29.15 -21.79
CA THR A 582 -15.19 -27.85 -22.03
C THR A 582 -16.65 -27.84 -21.55
N ASN A 583 -17.36 -28.96 -21.63
CA ASN A 583 -18.72 -29.09 -21.09
C ASN A 583 -18.77 -28.84 -19.57
N VAL A 584 -17.71 -29.17 -18.82
CA VAL A 584 -17.62 -28.80 -17.39
C VAL A 584 -17.65 -27.30 -17.20
N TYR A 585 -16.93 -26.53 -18.01
CA TYR A 585 -16.94 -25.07 -17.97
C TYR A 585 -18.25 -24.47 -18.48
N ALA A 586 -18.89 -25.11 -19.46
CA ALA A 586 -20.21 -24.72 -19.93
C ALA A 586 -21.23 -24.78 -18.79
N VAL A 587 -21.25 -25.87 -18.01
CA VAL A 587 -22.20 -26.08 -16.90
C VAL A 587 -21.77 -25.36 -15.60
N ASN A 588 -20.52 -25.49 -15.18
CA ASN A 588 -20.07 -25.02 -13.86
C ASN A 588 -19.71 -23.53 -13.82
N THR A 589 -19.49 -22.90 -14.97
CA THR A 589 -19.07 -21.49 -15.07
C THR A 589 -20.02 -20.69 -15.94
N THR A 590 -20.09 -21.00 -17.23
CA THR A 590 -20.83 -20.21 -18.22
C THR A 590 -22.32 -20.15 -17.89
N ALA A 591 -22.93 -21.29 -17.57
CA ALA A 591 -24.34 -21.36 -17.20
C ALA A 591 -24.69 -20.51 -15.98
N ILE A 592 -23.77 -20.35 -15.01
CA ILE A 592 -24.01 -19.53 -13.81
C ILE A 592 -24.12 -18.05 -14.16
N TYR A 593 -23.25 -17.56 -15.03
CA TYR A 593 -23.31 -16.19 -15.53
C TYR A 593 -24.64 -15.92 -16.24
N TYR A 594 -24.99 -16.75 -17.22
CA TYR A 594 -26.22 -16.57 -17.99
C TYR A 594 -27.50 -16.82 -17.19
N THR A 595 -27.48 -17.73 -16.21
CA THR A 595 -28.59 -17.89 -15.27
C THR A 595 -28.76 -16.61 -14.46
N THR A 596 -27.67 -16.03 -13.97
CA THR A 596 -27.75 -14.78 -13.19
C THR A 596 -28.33 -13.64 -14.02
N LEU A 597 -27.89 -13.48 -15.27
CA LEU A 597 -28.43 -12.47 -16.18
C LEU A 597 -29.90 -12.70 -16.55
N ALA A 598 -30.31 -13.95 -16.79
CA ALA A 598 -31.69 -14.27 -17.17
C ALA A 598 -32.71 -13.92 -16.08
N PHE A 599 -32.29 -13.94 -14.81
CA PHE A 599 -33.13 -13.63 -13.66
C PHE A 599 -32.88 -12.24 -13.06
N LEU A 600 -31.98 -11.43 -13.66
CA LEU A 600 -31.56 -10.15 -13.09
C LEU A 600 -32.73 -9.18 -12.92
N SER A 601 -33.58 -9.04 -13.94
CA SER A 601 -34.79 -8.20 -13.86
C SER A 601 -35.78 -8.67 -12.80
N LEU A 602 -35.86 -9.98 -12.53
CA LEU A 602 -36.73 -10.53 -11.49
C LEU A 602 -36.20 -10.32 -10.08
N LEU A 603 -34.87 -10.29 -9.92
CA LEU A 603 -34.20 -9.95 -8.66
C LEU A 603 -34.39 -8.46 -8.33
N ASP A 604 -34.27 -7.60 -9.34
CA ASP A 604 -34.56 -6.17 -9.22
C ASP A 604 -36.04 -5.90 -8.91
N ALA A 605 -36.95 -6.60 -9.60
CA ALA A 605 -38.38 -6.58 -9.26
C ALA A 605 -38.64 -7.06 -7.81
N GLY A 606 -37.80 -7.98 -7.30
CA GLY A 606 -37.85 -8.43 -5.90
C GLY A 606 -37.49 -7.33 -4.91
N ASN A 607 -36.46 -6.53 -5.21
CA ASN A 607 -36.09 -5.34 -4.43
C ASN A 607 -37.24 -4.32 -4.44
N ASN A 608 -37.81 -4.05 -5.61
CA ASN A 608 -38.89 -3.08 -5.79
C ASN A 608 -40.20 -3.50 -5.08
N LYS A 609 -40.49 -4.80 -5.00
CA LYS A 609 -41.70 -5.31 -4.33
C LYS A 609 -41.62 -5.26 -2.81
N ASN A 610 -40.41 -5.16 -2.25
CA ASN A 610 -40.14 -5.02 -0.82
C ASN A 610 -40.86 -6.05 0.09
N ASN A 611 -41.06 -7.28 -0.41
CA ASN A 611 -41.79 -8.35 0.30
C ASN A 611 -41.02 -8.93 1.50
N MET A 612 -39.75 -8.56 1.67
CA MET A 612 -38.86 -9.00 2.74
C MET A 612 -38.54 -7.90 3.77
N GLY A 613 -39.14 -6.70 3.62
CA GLY A 613 -38.84 -5.52 4.43
C GLY A 613 -37.73 -4.64 3.83
N ALA A 614 -37.79 -3.33 4.13
CA ALA A 614 -37.00 -2.29 3.44
C ALA A 614 -35.47 -2.49 3.52
N ASP A 615 -35.00 -3.28 4.47
CA ASP A 615 -33.56 -3.50 4.74
C ASP A 615 -33.02 -4.82 4.15
N VAL A 616 -33.83 -5.59 3.40
CA VAL A 616 -33.45 -6.93 2.90
C VAL A 616 -33.49 -6.99 1.37
N GLY A 617 -32.33 -6.77 0.75
CA GLY A 617 -32.14 -6.89 -0.71
C GLY A 617 -31.98 -8.33 -1.24
N SER A 618 -32.38 -8.51 -2.49
CA SER A 618 -32.27 -9.72 -3.31
C SER A 618 -30.82 -10.24 -3.39
N GLN A 619 -30.68 -11.55 -3.53
CA GLN A 619 -29.39 -12.22 -3.45
C GLN A 619 -29.22 -13.33 -4.49
N VAL A 620 -28.00 -13.42 -5.03
CA VAL A 620 -27.48 -14.55 -5.79
C VAL A 620 -26.50 -15.34 -4.92
N ILE A 621 -26.67 -16.65 -4.87
CA ILE A 621 -25.72 -17.59 -4.26
C ILE A 621 -25.20 -18.52 -5.34
N THR A 622 -23.89 -18.62 -5.50
CA THR A 622 -23.26 -19.61 -6.39
C THR A 622 -22.63 -20.74 -5.57
N THR A 623 -22.70 -21.97 -6.08
CA THR A 623 -22.06 -23.12 -5.44
C THR A 623 -20.71 -23.40 -6.08
N SER A 624 -19.63 -23.08 -5.36
CA SER A 624 -18.25 -23.47 -5.67
C SER A 624 -17.93 -24.88 -5.12
N SER A 625 -16.70 -25.13 -4.65
CA SER A 625 -16.25 -26.33 -3.95
C SER A 625 -14.88 -26.10 -3.32
N ILE A 626 -14.54 -26.84 -2.27
CA ILE A 626 -13.15 -26.97 -1.80
C ILE A 626 -12.17 -27.37 -2.92
N GLY A 627 -12.68 -28.06 -3.97
CA GLY A 627 -11.91 -28.36 -5.18
C GLY A 627 -11.35 -27.12 -5.88
N GLY A 628 -12.00 -25.96 -5.77
CA GLY A 628 -11.49 -24.69 -6.30
C GLY A 628 -10.29 -24.12 -5.55
N PHE A 629 -10.03 -24.60 -4.33
CA PHE A 629 -8.91 -24.18 -3.46
C PHE A 629 -7.84 -25.28 -3.32
N SER A 630 -8.16 -26.51 -3.71
CA SER A 630 -7.28 -27.68 -3.60
C SER A 630 -6.33 -27.81 -4.80
N ARG A 631 -5.06 -28.10 -4.50
CA ARG A 631 -4.04 -28.48 -5.51
C ARG A 631 -4.10 -29.96 -5.90
N LEU A 632 -4.85 -30.78 -5.15
CA LEU A 632 -5.03 -32.19 -5.46
C LEU A 632 -6.13 -32.34 -6.50
N SER A 633 -5.86 -33.06 -7.59
CA SER A 633 -6.81 -33.37 -8.67
C SER A 633 -7.88 -34.41 -8.25
N GLY A 634 -8.25 -34.43 -6.97
CA GLY A 634 -9.12 -35.43 -6.34
C GLY A 634 -10.44 -35.66 -7.09
N ALA A 635 -11.05 -34.59 -7.60
CA ALA A 635 -12.25 -34.61 -8.43
C ALA A 635 -11.92 -34.75 -9.93
N SER A 636 -11.43 -33.69 -10.55
CA SER A 636 -10.82 -33.66 -11.89
C SER A 636 -10.12 -32.31 -12.11
N PHE A 637 -9.26 -32.22 -13.13
CA PHE A 637 -8.65 -30.93 -13.52
C PHE A 637 -9.71 -29.93 -13.99
N ALA A 638 -10.68 -30.37 -14.81
CA ALA A 638 -11.76 -29.53 -15.30
C ALA A 638 -12.65 -29.02 -14.15
N TYR A 639 -12.99 -29.89 -13.20
CA TYR A 639 -13.84 -29.53 -12.06
C TYR A 639 -13.18 -28.50 -11.16
N ASN A 640 -11.97 -28.79 -10.65
CA ASN A 640 -11.27 -27.88 -9.73
C ASN A 640 -11.08 -26.49 -10.35
N SER A 641 -10.61 -26.46 -11.59
CA SER A 641 -10.39 -25.20 -12.31
C SER A 641 -11.69 -24.45 -12.62
N SER A 642 -12.78 -25.14 -12.98
CA SER A 642 -14.10 -24.52 -13.13
C SER A 642 -14.65 -23.93 -11.82
N LYS A 643 -14.38 -24.59 -10.67
CA LYS A 643 -14.80 -24.11 -9.35
C LYS A 643 -13.96 -22.93 -8.85
N ALA A 644 -12.68 -22.87 -9.22
CA ALA A 644 -11.87 -21.65 -9.04
C ALA A 644 -12.43 -20.50 -9.90
N ALA A 645 -12.77 -20.78 -11.17
CA ALA A 645 -13.32 -19.79 -12.09
C ALA A 645 -14.65 -19.20 -11.61
N VAL A 646 -15.62 -20.03 -11.18
CA VAL A 646 -16.90 -19.51 -10.66
C VAL A 646 -16.72 -18.71 -9.36
N THR A 647 -15.75 -19.08 -8.51
CA THR A 647 -15.45 -18.33 -7.28
C THR A 647 -15.04 -16.91 -7.62
N HIS A 648 -14.11 -16.76 -8.56
CA HIS A 648 -13.66 -15.44 -9.03
C HIS A 648 -14.79 -14.67 -9.73
N MET A 649 -15.51 -15.32 -10.64
CA MET A 649 -16.63 -14.71 -11.35
C MET A 649 -17.72 -14.19 -10.40
N THR A 650 -18.00 -14.90 -9.31
CA THR A 650 -18.99 -14.44 -8.33
C THR A 650 -18.53 -13.19 -7.59
N LYS A 651 -17.22 -13.03 -7.35
CA LYS A 651 -16.67 -11.77 -6.80
C LYS A 651 -16.87 -10.62 -7.78
N MET A 652 -16.64 -10.86 -9.07
CA MET A 652 -16.89 -9.86 -10.11
C MET A 652 -18.37 -9.46 -10.16
N LEU A 653 -19.29 -10.44 -10.15
CA LEU A 653 -20.73 -10.17 -10.09
C LEU A 653 -21.14 -9.40 -8.82
N ALA A 654 -20.52 -9.69 -7.68
CA ALA A 654 -20.77 -8.98 -6.43
C ALA A 654 -20.43 -7.49 -6.53
N THR A 655 -19.34 -7.14 -7.23
CA THR A 655 -18.97 -5.74 -7.50
C THR A 655 -19.89 -5.11 -8.55
N SER A 656 -20.18 -5.82 -9.64
CA SER A 656 -20.99 -5.28 -10.74
C SER A 656 -22.44 -5.01 -10.37
N PHE A 657 -23.01 -5.74 -9.40
CA PHE A 657 -24.42 -5.61 -9.04
C PHE A 657 -24.71 -4.74 -7.81
N VAL A 658 -23.69 -4.09 -7.23
CA VAL A 658 -23.87 -3.11 -6.15
C VAL A 658 -24.87 -2.00 -6.53
N PRO A 659 -24.81 -1.38 -7.73
CA PRO A 659 -25.74 -0.29 -8.09
C PRO A 659 -27.21 -0.71 -8.14
N TYR A 660 -27.50 -2.01 -8.31
CA TYR A 660 -28.86 -2.55 -8.37
C TYR A 660 -29.34 -3.08 -7.00
N GLY A 661 -28.53 -2.94 -5.95
CA GLY A 661 -28.85 -3.48 -4.62
C GLY A 661 -28.98 -5.01 -4.58
N ILE A 662 -28.33 -5.72 -5.51
CA ILE A 662 -28.36 -7.19 -5.60
C ILE A 662 -27.03 -7.75 -5.09
N ARG A 663 -27.09 -8.62 -4.08
CA ARG A 663 -25.89 -9.19 -3.44
C ARG A 663 -25.49 -10.49 -4.11
N CYS A 664 -24.20 -10.75 -4.30
CA CYS A 664 -23.71 -12.04 -4.81
C CYS A 664 -22.73 -12.69 -3.82
N ASN A 665 -23.00 -13.92 -3.41
CA ASN A 665 -22.15 -14.68 -2.49
C ASN A 665 -21.86 -16.08 -3.04
N VAL A 666 -20.78 -16.68 -2.55
CA VAL A 666 -20.35 -18.02 -2.97
C VAL A 666 -20.30 -18.95 -1.75
N LEU A 667 -20.90 -20.13 -1.89
CA LEU A 667 -20.73 -21.24 -0.95
C LEU A 667 -19.68 -22.19 -1.51
N ALA A 668 -18.72 -22.60 -0.68
CA ALA A 668 -17.69 -23.57 -1.05
C ALA A 668 -17.83 -24.87 -0.24
N PRO A 669 -18.69 -25.81 -0.65
CA PRO A 669 -18.89 -27.05 0.08
C PRO A 669 -17.64 -27.93 0.06
N GLY A 670 -17.39 -28.57 1.20
CA GLY A 670 -16.46 -29.69 1.34
C GLY A 670 -17.10 -31.00 0.86
N ILE A 671 -16.94 -32.07 1.64
CA ILE A 671 -17.48 -33.39 1.30
C ILE A 671 -18.89 -33.52 1.88
N PHE A 672 -19.90 -33.46 1.02
CA PHE A 672 -21.31 -33.65 1.36
C PHE A 672 -21.88 -34.90 0.67
N PRO A 673 -22.82 -35.63 1.31
CA PRO A 673 -23.46 -36.80 0.73
C PRO A 673 -24.34 -36.38 -0.45
N SER A 674 -23.76 -36.43 -1.65
CA SER A 674 -24.40 -36.10 -2.91
C SER A 674 -24.00 -37.12 -3.96
N GLU A 675 -24.81 -37.28 -5.02
CA GLU A 675 -24.54 -38.22 -6.13
C GLU A 675 -23.12 -38.05 -6.70
N LEU A 676 -22.64 -36.79 -6.79
CA LEU A 676 -21.30 -36.45 -7.26
C LEU A 676 -20.18 -36.93 -6.32
N ALA A 677 -20.44 -37.00 -5.01
CA ALA A 677 -19.43 -37.31 -3.99
C ALA A 677 -19.43 -38.78 -3.55
N ILE A 678 -20.37 -39.62 -4.00
CA ILE A 678 -20.49 -41.04 -3.57
C ILE A 678 -19.16 -41.80 -3.71
N GLY A 679 -18.47 -41.64 -4.84
CA GLY A 679 -17.19 -42.31 -5.07
C GLY A 679 -16.04 -41.80 -4.19
N ILE A 680 -16.08 -40.52 -3.79
CA ILE A 680 -15.08 -39.93 -2.89
C ILE A 680 -15.37 -40.36 -1.44
N ILE A 681 -16.63 -40.35 -1.03
CA ILE A 681 -17.06 -40.79 0.30
C ILE A 681 -16.75 -42.27 0.49
N GLY A 682 -17.05 -43.13 -0.50
CA GLY A 682 -16.72 -44.55 -0.42
C GLY A 682 -15.21 -44.84 -0.35
N ALA A 683 -14.36 -43.96 -0.90
CA ALA A 683 -12.91 -44.11 -0.80
C ALA A 683 -12.36 -43.62 0.56
N LEU A 684 -13.00 -42.62 1.17
CA LEU A 684 -12.59 -42.02 2.45
C LEU A 684 -13.23 -42.69 3.68
N ASP A 685 -14.33 -43.42 3.49
CA ASP A 685 -14.98 -44.26 4.49
C ASP A 685 -15.30 -45.65 3.89
N PRO A 686 -14.29 -46.52 3.70
CA PRO A 686 -14.47 -47.83 3.09
C PRO A 686 -15.39 -48.75 3.91
N GLY A 687 -15.49 -48.52 5.22
CA GLY A 687 -16.32 -49.27 6.15
C GLY A 687 -17.77 -48.80 6.25
N LYS A 688 -18.14 -47.70 5.58
CA LYS A 688 -19.45 -47.02 5.72
C LYS A 688 -19.82 -46.73 7.18
N THR A 689 -18.81 -46.39 7.98
CA THR A 689 -18.92 -46.10 9.41
C THR A 689 -19.45 -44.70 9.69
N GLY A 690 -19.43 -43.82 8.68
CA GLY A 690 -19.72 -42.39 8.82
C GLY A 690 -18.53 -41.57 9.36
N GLU A 691 -17.41 -42.22 9.67
CA GLU A 691 -16.19 -41.60 10.18
C GLU A 691 -15.17 -41.40 9.07
N MET A 692 -14.53 -40.22 9.05
CA MET A 692 -13.49 -39.86 8.09
C MET A 692 -12.17 -39.54 8.82
N ASP A 693 -11.04 -39.75 8.16
CA ASP A 693 -9.72 -39.43 8.72
C ASP A 693 -9.65 -37.95 9.13
N LYS A 694 -9.41 -37.69 10.42
CA LYS A 694 -9.30 -36.34 11.00
C LYS A 694 -8.13 -35.54 10.43
N ASN A 695 -7.15 -36.21 9.81
CA ASN A 695 -6.05 -35.53 9.11
C ASN A 695 -6.48 -34.97 7.74
N ILE A 696 -7.59 -35.45 7.18
CA ILE A 696 -8.15 -35.03 5.89
C ILE A 696 -9.38 -34.15 6.09
N VAL A 697 -10.29 -34.58 6.98
CA VAL A 697 -11.49 -33.84 7.37
C VAL A 697 -11.46 -33.66 8.89
N PRO A 698 -11.00 -32.52 9.43
CA PRO A 698 -10.84 -32.30 10.86
C PRO A 698 -12.08 -32.56 11.73
N ALA A 699 -13.29 -32.36 11.19
CA ALA A 699 -14.52 -32.73 11.90
C ALA A 699 -14.76 -34.24 12.02
N GLY A 700 -13.97 -35.06 11.33
CA GLY A 700 -14.04 -36.52 11.32
C GLY A 700 -15.30 -37.07 10.66
N ARG A 701 -16.05 -36.25 9.91
CA ARG A 701 -17.33 -36.63 9.28
C ARG A 701 -17.59 -35.85 7.99
N ALA A 702 -18.45 -36.39 7.14
CA ALA A 702 -19.06 -35.61 6.04
C ALA A 702 -19.94 -34.46 6.56
N GLY A 703 -20.16 -33.46 5.70
CA GLY A 703 -21.14 -32.41 5.93
C GLY A 703 -22.57 -32.95 5.96
N ARG A 704 -23.44 -32.33 6.76
CA ARG A 704 -24.86 -32.69 6.94
C ARG A 704 -25.78 -31.63 6.36
N GLU A 705 -27.07 -31.94 6.23
CA GLU A 705 -28.06 -31.00 5.71
C GLU A 705 -28.12 -29.72 6.58
N GLU A 706 -27.91 -29.82 7.89
CA GLU A 706 -27.91 -28.67 8.80
C GLU A 706 -26.70 -27.74 8.57
N ASP A 707 -25.55 -28.29 8.19
CA ASP A 707 -24.31 -27.53 7.98
C ASP A 707 -24.47 -26.58 6.77
N ILE A 708 -25.06 -27.08 5.67
CA ILE A 708 -25.32 -26.26 4.48
C ILE A 708 -26.53 -25.35 4.67
N ALA A 709 -27.56 -25.80 5.39
CA ALA A 709 -28.73 -24.99 5.72
C ALA A 709 -28.33 -23.75 6.53
N GLY A 710 -27.50 -23.92 7.57
CA GLY A 710 -27.00 -22.82 8.39
C GLY A 710 -26.22 -21.79 7.58
N ALA A 711 -25.30 -22.25 6.71
CA ALA A 711 -24.50 -21.35 5.87
C ALA A 711 -25.33 -20.62 4.81
N MET A 712 -26.34 -21.27 4.23
CA MET A 712 -27.23 -20.67 3.24
C MET A 712 -28.22 -19.67 3.87
N LEU A 713 -28.79 -20.00 5.04
CA LEU A 713 -29.75 -19.14 5.74
C LEU A 713 -29.11 -17.93 6.38
N PHE A 714 -27.80 -17.99 6.65
CA PHE A 714 -27.04 -16.85 7.18
C PHE A 714 -27.07 -15.69 6.18
N ARG A 715 -27.95 -14.72 6.43
CA ARG A 715 -28.04 -13.48 5.66
C ARG A 715 -27.10 -12.45 6.24
N PHE A 716 -26.24 -11.89 5.40
CA PHE A 716 -25.56 -10.65 5.72
C PHE A 716 -26.60 -9.51 5.69
N PRO A 717 -26.80 -8.75 6.78
CA PRO A 717 -27.60 -7.53 6.72
C PRO A 717 -26.96 -6.53 5.75
N TYR A 718 -27.80 -5.68 5.14
CA TYR A 718 -27.35 -4.54 4.35
C TYR A 718 -26.54 -3.61 5.28
N LEU A 719 -25.22 -3.62 5.17
CA LEU A 719 -24.39 -2.55 5.70
C LEU A 719 -24.52 -1.41 4.68
N SER A 720 -25.22 -0.34 5.05
CA SER A 720 -25.58 0.77 4.17
C SER A 720 -24.40 1.59 3.63
N ASN A 721 -23.16 1.09 3.73
CA ASN A 721 -21.96 1.76 3.23
C ASN A 721 -21.19 0.81 2.31
N GLY A 722 -21.49 0.88 1.00
CA GLY A 722 -20.56 0.76 -0.13
C GLY A 722 -19.57 -0.41 -0.26
N SER A 723 -19.50 -1.38 0.65
CA SER A 723 -18.60 -2.53 0.50
C SER A 723 -19.22 -3.56 -0.46
N PRO A 724 -18.54 -3.94 -1.57
CA PRO A 724 -18.95 -5.10 -2.35
C PRO A 724 -18.71 -6.35 -1.50
N THR A 725 -19.74 -6.80 -0.78
CA THR A 725 -19.66 -8.04 -0.02
C THR A 725 -19.72 -9.23 -0.98
N SER A 726 -18.56 -9.78 -1.34
CA SER A 726 -18.44 -11.21 -1.64
C SER A 726 -17.97 -11.91 -0.36
N ALA A 727 -18.89 -12.32 0.50
CA ALA A 727 -18.51 -13.17 1.62
C ALA A 727 -18.33 -14.61 1.11
N LEU A 728 -17.09 -15.12 1.21
CA LEU A 728 -16.83 -16.54 1.03
C LEU A 728 -17.20 -17.22 2.35
N SER A 729 -18.29 -17.99 2.39
CA SER A 729 -18.59 -18.82 3.57
C SER A 729 -18.14 -20.25 3.28
N PRO A 730 -17.01 -20.72 3.83
CA PRO A 730 -16.71 -22.14 3.86
C PRO A 730 -17.73 -22.83 4.76
N ALA A 731 -18.78 -23.37 4.17
CA ALA A 731 -19.71 -24.29 4.81
C ALA A 731 -19.03 -25.65 4.99
N CYS A 732 -17.94 -25.67 5.77
CA CYS A 732 -17.19 -26.86 6.12
C CYS A 732 -17.08 -26.92 7.63
N CYS A 733 -17.49 -28.05 8.20
CA CYS A 733 -16.96 -28.47 9.49
C CYS A 733 -15.45 -28.73 9.34
N GLY A 734 -14.67 -27.65 9.43
CA GLY A 734 -13.23 -27.65 9.68
C GLY A 734 -12.28 -27.88 8.50
N VAL A 735 -12.48 -27.32 7.29
CA VAL A 735 -11.46 -27.45 6.20
C VAL A 735 -10.91 -26.12 5.65
N GLU A 736 -11.27 -24.97 6.22
CA GLU A 736 -10.51 -23.73 5.99
C GLU A 736 -10.16 -23.06 7.32
N ALA A 737 -9.09 -23.56 7.94
CA ALA A 737 -8.33 -22.84 8.95
C ALA A 737 -6.90 -23.40 9.02
N THR A 738 -6.06 -23.07 8.05
CA THR A 738 -4.60 -22.88 8.25
C THR A 738 -3.93 -22.35 6.97
N PRO A 739 -3.15 -21.24 7.03
CA PRO A 739 -2.14 -20.95 6.02
C PRO A 739 -1.06 -22.05 6.07
N PRO A 740 -0.41 -22.43 4.95
CA PRO A 740 0.65 -23.43 4.98
C PRO A 740 1.95 -22.80 5.47
N HIS A 741 2.00 -22.44 6.76
CA HIS A 741 3.25 -22.32 7.50
C HIS A 741 3.03 -22.83 8.92
N GLN A 742 3.58 -24.01 9.19
CA GLN A 742 3.65 -24.73 10.47
C GLN A 742 2.36 -25.40 10.96
N LEU A 743 2.29 -26.73 10.83
CA LEU A 743 2.09 -27.66 11.95
C LEU A 743 2.47 -29.09 11.54
N ALA A 744 2.82 -29.88 12.54
CA ALA A 744 3.69 -31.05 12.49
C ALA A 744 3.08 -32.29 11.81
N LYS A 745 3.94 -33.07 11.16
CA LYS A 745 3.67 -34.43 10.65
C LYS A 745 3.38 -35.40 11.81
N PRO A 746 2.30 -36.19 11.80
CA PRO A 746 2.24 -37.46 12.52
C PRO A 746 3.03 -38.52 11.74
N ARG A 747 3.85 -39.30 12.44
CA ARG A 747 4.54 -40.47 11.90
C ARG A 747 3.53 -41.61 11.72
N LEU A 748 3.44 -42.19 10.53
CA LEU A 748 3.14 -43.62 10.34
C LEU A 748 4.25 -44.26 9.51
N ARG A 749 4.70 -45.42 9.99
CA ARG A 749 5.83 -46.23 9.50
C ARG A 749 5.35 -47.35 8.57
N CYS A 750 6.32 -47.88 7.82
CA CYS A 750 6.37 -49.16 7.07
C CYS A 750 5.78 -49.11 5.64
N ALA A 751 6.37 -49.69 4.59
CA ALA A 751 7.49 -50.61 4.44
C ALA A 751 8.19 -50.40 3.07
N ARG A 752 9.44 -50.87 2.95
CA ARG A 752 10.25 -50.92 1.71
C ARG A 752 9.70 -51.93 0.71
N ALA A 753 9.84 -51.64 -0.59
CA ALA A 753 10.10 -52.63 -1.64
C ALA A 753 10.96 -51.97 -2.74
N ASP A 754 12.13 -52.57 -2.99
CA ASP A 754 13.14 -52.21 -3.99
C ASP A 754 12.85 -52.84 -5.36
N HIS A 755 13.28 -52.20 -6.46
CA HIS A 755 13.77 -52.74 -7.77
C HIS A 755 13.71 -51.60 -8.83
N ALA A 756 14.82 -51.01 -9.31
CA ALA A 756 15.79 -51.44 -10.33
C ALA A 756 15.63 -50.68 -11.69
N THR A 757 16.53 -49.70 -11.92
CA THR A 757 17.21 -49.21 -13.19
C THR A 757 16.53 -49.37 -14.57
N MET A 758 16.55 -48.48 -15.59
CA MET A 758 17.24 -47.24 -16.04
C MET A 758 16.65 -46.89 -17.47
N PRO A 759 17.10 -45.88 -18.27
CA PRO A 759 17.37 -44.46 -18.03
C PRO A 759 16.75 -43.51 -19.12
N ALA A 760 16.67 -42.20 -18.86
CA ALA A 760 16.79 -41.17 -19.90
C ALA A 760 17.38 -39.88 -19.31
N GLN A 761 18.45 -39.41 -19.96
CA GLN A 761 19.41 -38.43 -19.48
C GLN A 761 18.85 -37.00 -19.46
N THR A 762 18.95 -36.34 -18.30
CA THR A 762 19.37 -34.94 -18.21
C THR A 762 20.29 -34.81 -16.99
N HIS A 763 21.51 -34.32 -17.23
CA HIS A 763 22.59 -34.20 -16.25
C HIS A 763 22.22 -33.20 -15.13
N ARG A 764 21.62 -33.69 -14.04
CA ARG A 764 21.82 -33.13 -12.71
C ARG A 764 22.64 -34.15 -11.93
N LEU A 765 23.82 -33.74 -11.46
CA LEU A 765 24.63 -34.53 -10.53
C LEU A 765 23.77 -34.84 -9.29
N ASN A 766 23.30 -36.08 -9.17
CA ASN A 766 22.55 -36.56 -8.02
C ASN A 766 23.48 -36.55 -6.80
N SER A 767 23.27 -35.62 -5.88
CA SER A 767 23.95 -35.57 -4.57
C SER A 767 23.85 -36.90 -3.79
N ASN A 768 22.81 -37.69 -4.06
CA ASN A 768 22.61 -39.02 -3.47
C ASN A 768 23.53 -40.12 -4.03
N GLU A 769 24.09 -39.95 -5.24
CA GLU A 769 24.96 -40.96 -5.87
C GLU A 769 26.40 -40.88 -5.34
N LEU A 770 26.89 -39.68 -5.02
CA LEU A 770 28.22 -39.48 -4.42
C LEU A 770 28.29 -39.99 -2.97
N LEU A 771 27.22 -39.80 -2.20
CA LEU A 771 27.13 -40.20 -0.78
C LEU A 771 27.19 -41.71 -0.56
N ASN A 772 26.77 -42.48 -1.57
CA ASN A 772 26.69 -43.94 -1.50
C ASN A 772 27.92 -44.65 -2.12
N LYS A 773 28.86 -43.91 -2.71
CA LYS A 773 30.11 -44.51 -3.24
C LYS A 773 31.03 -44.95 -2.08
N PRO A 774 31.62 -46.16 -2.14
CA PRO A 774 32.72 -46.55 -1.26
C PRO A 774 34.01 -45.82 -1.65
N GLY A 775 34.94 -45.69 -0.70
CA GLY A 775 36.22 -44.98 -0.90
C GLY A 775 36.19 -43.48 -0.54
N PHE A 776 37.33 -42.82 -0.75
CA PHE A 776 37.62 -41.45 -0.27
C PHE A 776 36.58 -40.41 -0.73
N LEU A 777 36.14 -40.47 -1.99
CA LEU A 777 35.18 -39.51 -2.56
C LEU A 777 33.80 -39.58 -1.88
N GLY A 778 33.31 -40.78 -1.56
CA GLY A 778 32.05 -40.92 -0.84
C GLY A 778 32.17 -40.61 0.65
N ALA A 779 33.33 -40.90 1.26
CA ALA A 779 33.62 -40.47 2.64
C ALA A 779 33.67 -38.93 2.74
N ALA A 780 34.31 -38.26 1.78
CA ALA A 780 34.36 -36.80 1.68
C ALA A 780 32.98 -36.18 1.45
N ALA A 781 32.14 -36.78 0.59
CA ALA A 781 30.77 -36.30 0.36
C ALA A 781 29.87 -36.45 1.60
N ARG A 782 29.99 -37.56 2.34
CA ARG A 782 29.27 -37.77 3.61
C ARG A 782 29.76 -36.82 4.69
N PHE A 783 31.07 -36.58 4.77
CA PHE A 783 31.65 -35.56 5.66
C PHE A 783 31.12 -34.16 5.31
N TRP A 784 31.06 -33.81 4.02
CA TRP A 784 30.56 -32.52 3.55
C TRP A 784 29.10 -32.23 3.93
N GLN A 785 28.24 -33.26 3.91
CA GLN A 785 26.82 -33.08 4.27
C GLN A 785 26.50 -33.26 5.75
N ARG A 786 27.30 -34.06 6.48
CA ARG A 786 27.06 -34.36 7.90
C ARG A 786 27.84 -33.45 8.85
N SER A 787 28.72 -32.59 8.35
CA SER A 787 29.46 -31.63 9.16
C SER A 787 29.23 -30.21 8.66
N TYR A 788 29.62 -29.23 9.47
CA TYR A 788 29.66 -27.83 9.06
C TYR A 788 30.85 -27.51 8.12
N ALA A 789 31.39 -28.51 7.40
CA ALA A 789 32.53 -28.33 6.49
C ALA A 789 32.27 -27.31 5.40
N SER A 790 31.05 -27.24 4.86
CA SER A 790 30.66 -26.21 3.89
C SER A 790 30.74 -24.80 4.47
N ASP A 791 30.40 -24.62 5.75
CA ASP A 791 30.49 -23.35 6.45
C ASP A 791 31.95 -22.94 6.67
N TYR A 792 32.80 -23.90 7.06
CA TYR A 792 34.24 -23.66 7.22
C TYR A 792 34.94 -23.35 5.89
N VAL A 793 34.57 -24.04 4.81
CA VAL A 793 35.07 -23.72 3.47
C VAL A 793 34.55 -22.36 3.01
N GLY A 794 33.29 -22.02 3.30
CA GLY A 794 32.76 -20.68 3.06
C GLY A 794 33.57 -19.61 3.80
N ILE A 795 33.89 -19.81 5.08
CA ILE A 795 34.74 -18.91 5.86
C ILE A 795 36.14 -18.80 5.24
N ALA A 796 36.75 -19.93 4.85
CA ALA A 796 38.06 -19.94 4.23
C ALA A 796 38.06 -19.18 2.90
N ILE A 797 37.04 -19.36 2.06
CA ILE A 797 36.87 -18.62 0.81
C ILE A 797 36.68 -17.13 1.08
N LEU A 798 35.83 -16.75 2.03
CA LEU A 798 35.62 -15.34 2.38
C LEU A 798 36.89 -14.69 2.94
N THR A 799 37.65 -15.42 3.76
CA THR A 799 38.90 -14.93 4.35
C THR A 799 40.00 -14.81 3.29
N CYS A 800 40.15 -15.82 2.42
CA CYS A 800 41.07 -15.75 1.29
C CYS A 800 40.66 -14.65 0.30
N GLY A 801 39.37 -14.51 0.00
CA GLY A 801 38.84 -13.45 -0.83
C GLY A 801 39.10 -12.07 -0.25
N TYR A 802 38.92 -11.90 1.06
CA TYR A 802 39.27 -10.68 1.77
C TYR A 802 40.77 -10.37 1.68
N ILE A 803 41.63 -11.35 1.96
CA ILE A 803 43.09 -11.20 1.86
C ILE A 803 43.51 -10.85 0.43
N LEU A 804 42.95 -11.53 -0.58
CA LEU A 804 43.25 -11.26 -2.00
C LEU A 804 42.73 -9.89 -2.44
N ALA A 805 41.55 -9.46 -1.97
CA ALA A 805 41.01 -8.14 -2.24
C ALA A 805 41.90 -7.03 -1.65
N GLN A 806 42.48 -7.27 -0.46
CA GLN A 806 43.42 -6.36 0.20
C GLN A 806 44.80 -6.34 -0.48
N ILE A 807 45.26 -7.46 -1.07
CA ILE A 807 46.61 -7.57 -1.66
C ILE A 807 46.66 -7.15 -3.14
N GLN A 808 45.62 -7.43 -3.94
CA GLN A 808 45.82 -7.56 -5.41
C GLN A 808 44.91 -6.72 -6.31
N PHE A 809 43.67 -6.34 -5.91
CA PHE A 809 42.69 -5.77 -6.86
C PHE A 809 41.86 -4.57 -6.36
N LEU A 810 41.78 -4.28 -5.06
CA LEU A 810 40.94 -3.21 -4.48
C LEU A 810 41.67 -2.36 -3.42
N ALA A 811 43.00 -2.33 -3.47
CA ALA A 811 43.80 -1.54 -2.53
C ALA A 811 43.50 -0.03 -2.64
N GLU A 812 43.08 0.43 -3.82
CA GLU A 812 42.68 1.80 -4.09
C GLU A 812 41.15 1.88 -4.28
N PRO A 813 40.43 2.71 -3.51
CA PRO A 813 39.02 2.95 -3.74
C PRO A 813 38.81 3.73 -5.04
N PHE A 814 37.61 3.65 -5.63
CA PHE A 814 37.18 4.55 -6.69
C PHE A 814 37.28 6.01 -6.21
N HIS A 815 38.00 6.87 -6.93
CA HIS A 815 38.13 8.29 -6.56
C HIS A 815 37.06 9.12 -7.23
N ARG A 816 35.91 9.28 -6.57
CA ARG A 816 34.88 10.21 -7.04
C ARG A 816 35.42 11.64 -7.05
N MET A 817 35.17 12.36 -8.15
CA MET A 817 35.55 13.78 -8.27
C MET A 817 34.78 14.64 -7.27
N PHE A 818 35.38 15.74 -6.82
CA PHE A 818 34.84 16.60 -5.77
C PHE A 818 35.10 18.07 -6.08
N PHE A 819 34.36 18.98 -5.42
CA PHE A 819 34.62 20.41 -5.46
C PHE A 819 35.34 20.87 -4.19
N LEU A 820 36.21 21.87 -4.29
CA LEU A 820 36.95 22.37 -3.13
C LEU A 820 36.14 23.33 -2.26
N ASP A 821 35.09 23.94 -2.81
CA ASP A 821 34.15 24.82 -2.10
C ASP A 821 33.04 24.04 -1.35
N ASN A 822 33.01 22.71 -1.48
CA ASN A 822 32.00 21.88 -0.82
C ASN A 822 32.25 21.79 0.69
N LEU A 823 31.44 22.52 1.45
CA LEU A 823 31.48 22.57 2.92
C LEU A 823 31.28 21.19 3.57
N ALA A 824 30.56 20.27 2.93
CA ALA A 824 30.29 18.94 3.49
C ALA A 824 31.55 18.06 3.62
N ILE A 825 32.61 18.36 2.85
CA ILE A 825 33.90 17.62 2.88
C ILE A 825 35.07 18.47 3.44
N GLY A 826 34.75 19.61 4.05
CA GLY A 826 35.68 20.59 4.59
C GLY A 826 35.93 20.49 6.10
N TYR A 827 35.45 19.44 6.78
CA TYR A 827 35.65 19.28 8.22
C TYR A 827 37.12 18.98 8.57
N PRO A 828 37.57 19.35 9.79
CA PRO A 828 38.93 19.06 10.23
C PRO A 828 39.16 17.56 10.41
N HIS A 829 40.35 17.09 10.05
CA HIS A 829 40.75 15.71 10.29
C HIS A 829 41.00 15.46 11.78
N ALA A 830 40.27 14.50 12.37
CA ALA A 830 40.48 14.10 13.76
C ALA A 830 41.76 13.27 13.92
N GLU A 831 42.75 13.80 14.66
CA GLU A 831 44.02 13.11 14.97
C GLU A 831 43.84 11.99 16.01
N VAL A 832 42.87 12.14 16.90
CA VAL A 832 42.55 11.16 17.95
C VAL A 832 41.11 10.70 17.76
N GLU A 833 40.94 9.43 17.37
CA GLU A 833 39.63 8.80 17.23
C GLU A 833 39.08 8.40 18.59
N ARG A 834 37.79 8.66 18.84
CA ARG A 834 37.12 8.24 20.09
C ARG A 834 37.09 6.72 20.22
N VAL A 835 36.82 6.04 19.11
CA VAL A 835 36.92 4.57 19.00
C VAL A 835 37.85 4.24 17.83
N PRO A 836 39.15 4.04 18.11
CA PRO A 836 40.10 3.54 17.12
C PRO A 836 39.75 2.13 16.64
N VAL A 837 40.23 1.76 15.46
CA VAL A 837 40.05 0.41 14.87
C VAL A 837 40.46 -0.71 15.84
N SER A 838 41.53 -0.54 16.61
CA SER A 838 41.97 -1.52 17.63
C SER A 838 40.91 -1.72 18.72
N TRP A 839 40.33 -0.64 19.23
CA TRP A 839 39.28 -0.69 20.23
C TRP A 839 37.95 -1.20 19.67
N LEU A 840 37.65 -0.95 18.40
CA LEU A 840 36.52 -1.56 17.70
C LEU A 840 36.60 -3.09 17.76
N PHE A 841 37.75 -3.68 17.41
CA PHE A 841 37.95 -5.13 17.47
C PHE A 841 37.81 -5.68 18.89
N ILE A 842 38.14 -4.90 19.92
CA ILE A 842 37.94 -5.29 21.31
C ILE A 842 36.45 -5.24 21.68
N TYR A 843 35.79 -4.09 21.51
CA TYR A 843 34.42 -3.88 21.97
C TYR A 843 33.37 -4.65 21.18
N ALA A 844 33.52 -4.74 19.86
CA ALA A 844 32.56 -5.42 18.99
C ALA A 844 33.00 -6.84 18.58
N GLY A 845 34.29 -7.16 18.72
CA GLY A 845 34.83 -8.49 18.43
C GLY A 845 35.05 -9.31 19.71
N ALA A 846 36.06 -8.95 20.49
CA ALA A 846 36.52 -9.74 21.63
C ALA A 846 35.52 -9.81 22.78
N VAL A 847 34.84 -8.71 23.11
CA VAL A 847 33.86 -8.67 24.21
C VAL A 847 32.65 -9.58 23.93
N PRO A 848 31.98 -9.52 22.76
CA PRO A 848 30.92 -10.47 22.42
C PRO A 848 31.38 -11.93 22.39
N LEU A 849 32.54 -12.20 21.81
CA LEU A 849 33.10 -13.55 21.79
C LEU A 849 33.38 -14.06 23.22
N GLY A 850 33.97 -13.22 24.07
CA GLY A 850 34.20 -13.52 25.48
C GLY A 850 32.91 -13.79 26.23
N ALA A 851 31.85 -13.02 25.99
CA ALA A 851 30.52 -13.24 26.57
C ALA A 851 29.91 -14.58 26.12
N LEU A 852 30.04 -14.95 24.84
CA LEU A 852 29.58 -16.23 24.31
C LEU A 852 30.39 -17.42 24.86
N ILE A 853 31.71 -17.28 25.00
CA ILE A 853 32.56 -18.30 25.62
C ILE A 853 32.22 -18.45 27.10
N ALA A 854 32.09 -17.35 27.85
CA ALA A 854 31.69 -17.37 29.25
C ALA A 854 30.32 -18.04 29.43
N TRP A 855 29.35 -17.70 28.58
CA TRP A 855 28.05 -18.37 28.53
C TRP A 855 28.19 -19.88 28.30
N ALA A 856 29.01 -20.31 27.34
CA ALA A 856 29.23 -21.72 27.04
C ALA A 856 29.92 -22.47 28.20
N LEU A 857 30.84 -21.83 28.92
CA LEU A 857 31.53 -22.43 30.06
C LEU A 857 30.65 -22.50 31.32
N ILE A 858 29.86 -21.46 31.57
CA ILE A 858 29.01 -21.33 32.77
C ILE A 858 27.75 -22.19 32.64
N LEU A 859 27.00 -22.03 31.55
CA LEU A 859 25.72 -22.74 31.36
C LEU A 859 25.88 -24.13 30.77
N ARG A 860 27.10 -24.50 30.32
CA ARG A 860 27.44 -25.80 29.71
C ARG A 860 26.36 -26.31 28.75
N PRO A 861 25.94 -25.50 27.75
CA PRO A 861 25.05 -25.98 26.71
C PRO A 861 25.75 -27.12 25.95
N GLY A 862 24.98 -28.09 25.43
CA GLY A 862 25.54 -29.21 24.67
C GLY A 862 26.53 -28.74 23.59
N THR A 863 27.53 -29.57 23.28
CA THR A 863 28.67 -29.24 22.40
C THR A 863 28.25 -28.65 21.06
N HIS A 864 27.20 -29.21 20.46
CA HIS A 864 26.60 -28.72 19.23
C HIS A 864 26.09 -27.28 19.36
N LYS A 865 25.34 -26.96 20.42
CA LYS A 865 24.79 -25.62 20.65
C LYS A 865 25.88 -24.58 20.89
N ALA A 866 26.92 -24.93 21.64
CA ALA A 866 28.08 -24.04 21.83
C ALA A 866 28.79 -23.77 20.48
N HIS A 867 29.03 -24.84 19.72
CA HIS A 867 29.74 -24.78 18.44
C HIS A 867 29.03 -23.89 17.41
N VAL A 868 27.74 -24.13 17.13
CA VAL A 868 27.01 -23.35 16.11
C VAL A 868 26.82 -21.89 16.48
N THR A 869 26.77 -21.57 17.78
CA THR A 869 26.65 -20.19 18.25
C THR A 869 27.93 -19.41 17.98
N ILE A 870 29.08 -19.99 18.34
CA ILE A 870 30.38 -19.36 18.10
C ILE A 870 30.68 -19.30 16.60
N LEU A 871 30.38 -20.38 15.86
CA LEU A 871 30.56 -20.44 14.42
C LEU A 871 29.70 -19.38 13.70
N GLY A 872 28.42 -19.26 14.07
CA GLY A 872 27.52 -18.27 13.49
C GLY A 872 27.99 -16.83 13.72
N TRP A 873 28.55 -16.56 14.90
CA TRP A 873 29.14 -15.27 15.21
C TRP A 873 30.35 -14.95 14.32
N PHE A 874 31.29 -15.90 14.14
CA PHE A 874 32.44 -15.71 13.23
C PHE A 874 32.01 -15.45 11.78
N ILE A 875 31.00 -16.19 11.30
CA ILE A 875 30.46 -15.97 9.95
C ILE A 875 29.88 -14.57 9.83
N SER A 876 29.11 -14.11 10.82
CA SER A 876 28.54 -12.75 10.84
C SER A 876 29.63 -11.70 10.68
N MET A 877 30.70 -11.79 11.47
CA MET A 877 31.80 -10.84 11.47
C MET A 877 32.54 -10.80 10.13
N ILE A 878 32.99 -11.96 9.64
CA ILE A 878 33.79 -12.07 8.42
C ILE A 878 32.98 -11.65 7.20
N LEU A 879 31.71 -12.08 7.11
CA LEU A 879 30.83 -11.71 6.01
C LEU A 879 30.56 -10.19 5.99
N THR A 880 30.36 -9.58 7.16
CA THR A 880 30.12 -8.12 7.25
C THR A 880 31.35 -7.33 6.84
N MET A 881 32.55 -7.72 7.30
CA MET A 881 33.80 -7.09 6.90
C MET A 881 33.99 -7.17 5.38
N PHE A 882 33.83 -8.35 4.80
CA PHE A 882 33.99 -8.57 3.36
C PHE A 882 33.03 -7.69 2.54
N ILE A 883 31.73 -7.70 2.86
CA ILE A 883 30.73 -6.91 2.11
C ILE A 883 31.00 -5.41 2.28
N THR A 884 31.29 -4.95 3.50
CA THR A 884 31.52 -3.52 3.76
C THR A 884 32.72 -3.00 2.96
N ASP A 885 33.82 -3.74 2.93
CA ASP A 885 35.03 -3.29 2.24
C ASP A 885 34.88 -3.32 0.72
N VAL A 886 34.17 -4.31 0.18
CA VAL A 886 33.83 -4.34 -1.26
C VAL A 886 33.00 -3.11 -1.65
N ILE A 887 31.95 -2.80 -0.89
CA ILE A 887 31.08 -1.65 -1.18
C ILE A 887 31.85 -0.34 -1.02
N LYS A 888 32.66 -0.20 0.04
CA LYS A 888 33.48 1.00 0.26
C LYS A 888 34.40 1.31 -0.89
N ASN A 889 35.13 0.31 -1.38
CA ASN A 889 36.07 0.52 -2.47
C ASN A 889 35.35 0.74 -3.82
N ALA A 890 34.19 0.12 -4.02
CA ALA A 890 33.40 0.29 -5.24
C ALA A 890 32.70 1.66 -5.33
N VAL A 891 32.16 2.16 -4.21
CA VAL A 891 31.41 3.43 -4.19
C VAL A 891 32.34 4.63 -4.16
N GLY A 892 33.43 4.58 -3.39
CA GLY A 892 34.42 5.64 -3.43
C GLY A 892 33.92 7.00 -2.94
N ARG A 893 33.02 7.03 -1.95
CA ARG A 893 32.41 8.27 -1.46
C ARG A 893 33.43 9.10 -0.65
N PRO A 894 33.63 10.39 -0.96
CA PRO A 894 34.38 11.34 -0.14
C PRO A 894 33.91 11.37 1.31
N ARG A 895 34.84 11.38 2.26
CA ARG A 895 34.56 11.60 3.68
C ARG A 895 34.35 13.09 3.99
N PRO A 896 33.68 13.43 5.10
CA PRO A 896 33.53 14.81 5.53
C PRO A 896 34.86 15.52 5.85
N ASP A 897 35.92 14.77 6.13
CA ASP A 897 37.28 15.26 6.39
C ASP A 897 38.22 15.16 5.16
N LEU A 898 37.69 14.99 3.94
CA LEU A 898 38.50 14.75 2.74
C LEU A 898 39.46 15.92 2.43
N ILE A 899 39.00 17.18 2.45
CA ILE A 899 39.85 18.33 2.07
C ILE A 899 41.05 18.45 3.02
N ALA A 900 40.83 18.22 4.32
CA ALA A 900 41.89 18.25 5.33
C ALA A 900 42.96 17.16 5.10
N ARG A 901 42.57 16.00 4.55
CA ARG A 901 43.49 14.91 4.16
C ARG A 901 44.16 15.15 2.82
N CYS A 902 43.43 15.68 1.85
CA CYS A 902 43.89 15.88 0.48
C CYS A 902 45.00 16.94 0.41
N LYS A 903 44.89 18.03 1.18
CA LYS A 903 45.81 19.19 1.14
C LYS A 903 45.99 19.67 -0.31
N PRO A 904 44.98 20.30 -0.92
CA PRO A 904 45.00 20.63 -2.34
C PRO A 904 46.16 21.58 -2.72
N ALA A 905 46.68 21.43 -3.92
CA ALA A 905 47.78 22.25 -4.42
C ALA A 905 47.41 23.76 -4.48
N PRO A 906 48.34 24.68 -4.16
CA PRO A 906 48.07 26.12 -4.20
C PRO A 906 47.65 26.58 -5.62
N GLY A 907 46.54 27.30 -5.72
CA GLY A 907 46.00 27.82 -6.99
C GLY A 907 44.97 26.94 -7.69
N THR A 908 44.54 25.83 -7.07
CA THR A 908 43.47 24.98 -7.59
C THR A 908 42.11 25.70 -7.57
N PRO A 909 41.33 25.70 -8.67
CA PRO A 909 40.05 26.41 -8.76
C PRO A 909 39.00 25.82 -7.79
N ALA A 910 38.34 26.69 -7.01
CA ALA A 910 37.42 26.27 -5.95
C ALA A 910 36.09 25.69 -6.46
N HIS A 911 35.53 26.29 -7.51
CA HIS A 911 34.21 26.00 -8.08
C HIS A 911 34.24 25.06 -9.29
N GLN A 912 35.29 24.25 -9.43
CA GLN A 912 35.42 23.27 -10.52
C GLN A 912 35.56 21.87 -9.95
N LEU A 913 34.99 20.90 -10.66
CA LEU A 913 35.09 19.50 -10.31
C LEU A 913 36.55 19.03 -10.53
N VAL A 914 37.22 18.64 -9.46
CA VAL A 914 38.63 18.21 -9.47
C VAL A 914 38.77 16.72 -9.15
N THR A 915 39.81 16.11 -9.70
CA THR A 915 40.21 14.72 -9.42
C THR A 915 41.16 14.66 -8.22
N PHE A 916 41.47 13.45 -7.74
CA PHE A 916 42.41 13.26 -6.63
C PHE A 916 43.85 13.77 -6.90
N GLU A 917 44.19 14.06 -8.16
CA GLU A 917 45.52 14.52 -8.60
C GLU A 917 45.91 15.89 -8.01
N VAL A 918 44.94 16.68 -7.55
CA VAL A 918 45.20 17.98 -6.93
C VAL A 918 45.73 17.85 -5.50
N CYS A 919 45.67 16.66 -4.90
CA CYS A 919 46.07 16.42 -3.51
C CYS A 919 47.61 16.33 -3.36
N THR A 920 48.15 17.01 -2.35
CA THR A 920 49.62 17.03 -2.08
C THR A 920 50.05 16.07 -0.96
N GLU A 921 49.11 15.37 -0.33
CA GLU A 921 49.41 14.41 0.74
C GLU A 921 50.25 13.23 0.21
N THR A 922 51.32 12.91 0.94
CA THR A 922 52.32 11.90 0.54
C THR A 922 52.01 10.53 1.13
N ASN A 923 51.21 10.47 2.19
CA ASN A 923 50.83 9.22 2.82
C ASN A 923 49.64 8.59 2.07
N HIS A 924 49.94 7.57 1.25
CA HIS A 924 48.95 6.83 0.46
C HIS A 924 47.78 6.29 1.31
N HIS A 925 48.04 5.74 2.49
CA HIS A 925 46.99 5.21 3.35
C HIS A 925 46.02 6.30 3.86
N VAL A 926 46.56 7.48 4.22
CA VAL A 926 45.75 8.60 4.73
C VAL A 926 44.90 9.21 3.62
N LEU A 927 45.49 9.35 2.43
CA LEU A 927 44.82 9.91 1.25
C LEU A 927 43.70 9.00 0.76
N HIS A 928 43.98 7.72 0.50
CA HIS A 928 42.97 6.79 -0.02
C HIS A 928 41.86 6.49 1.00
N ASP A 929 42.14 6.53 2.31
CA ASP A 929 41.07 6.45 3.32
C ASP A 929 40.05 7.58 3.19
N GLY A 930 40.41 8.73 2.59
CA GLY A 930 39.50 9.85 2.31
C GLY A 930 38.30 9.51 1.41
N TRP A 931 38.37 8.46 0.59
CA TRP A 931 37.26 8.03 -0.30
C TRP A 931 36.52 6.78 0.20
N ARG A 932 36.75 6.36 1.45
CA ARG A 932 36.13 5.17 2.05
C ARG A 932 35.02 5.52 3.05
N SER A 933 34.17 6.50 2.72
CA SER A 933 33.09 6.94 3.62
C SER A 933 31.91 5.97 3.66
N PHE A 934 31.39 5.53 2.51
CA PHE A 934 30.15 4.76 2.46
C PHE A 934 30.37 3.26 2.18
N PRO A 935 29.75 2.33 2.93
CA PRO A 935 29.12 2.50 4.24
C PRO A 935 30.15 2.52 5.39
N SER A 936 29.78 2.97 6.58
CA SER A 936 30.69 3.00 7.74
C SER A 936 31.05 1.60 8.23
N GLY A 937 32.34 1.26 8.18
CA GLY A 937 32.86 -0.03 8.64
C GLY A 937 32.83 -0.22 10.15
N HIS A 938 32.99 0.86 10.93
CA HIS A 938 32.85 0.79 12.39
C HIS A 938 31.40 0.48 12.78
N SER A 939 30.45 1.05 12.04
CA SER A 939 29.02 0.83 12.26
C SER A 939 28.61 -0.59 11.89
N SER A 940 28.97 -1.06 10.68
CA SER A 940 28.59 -2.40 10.24
C SER A 940 29.24 -3.49 11.10
N PHE A 941 30.53 -3.34 11.44
CA PHE A 941 31.24 -4.29 12.30
C PHE A 941 30.65 -4.35 13.72
N SER A 942 30.31 -3.20 14.32
CA SER A 942 29.73 -3.14 15.66
C SER A 942 28.32 -3.74 15.72
N PHE A 943 27.44 -3.38 14.78
CA PHE A 943 26.10 -3.95 14.68
C PHE A 943 26.09 -5.43 14.29
N SER A 944 27.12 -5.93 13.61
CA SER A 944 27.26 -7.37 13.35
C SER A 944 27.61 -8.15 14.62
N GLY A 945 28.67 -7.75 15.32
CA GLY A 945 29.17 -8.50 16.49
C GLY A 945 28.29 -8.38 17.72
N LEU A 946 27.95 -7.15 18.10
CA LEU A 946 27.07 -6.87 19.24
C LEU A 946 25.61 -7.14 18.89
N GLY A 947 25.19 -6.96 17.63
CA GLY A 947 23.84 -7.32 17.20
C GLY A 947 23.60 -8.82 17.20
N TYR A 948 24.58 -9.63 16.78
CA TYR A 948 24.47 -11.09 16.93
C TYR A 948 24.33 -11.49 18.40
N LEU A 949 25.12 -10.88 19.30
CA LEU A 949 25.00 -11.10 20.74
C LEU A 949 23.63 -10.68 21.29
N ALA A 950 23.09 -9.54 20.85
CA ALA A 950 21.75 -9.07 21.24
C ALA A 950 20.66 -10.04 20.81
N LEU A 951 20.67 -10.51 19.56
CA LEU A 951 19.73 -11.52 19.04
C LEU A 951 19.85 -12.82 19.83
N PHE A 952 21.07 -13.24 20.14
CA PHE A 952 21.34 -14.42 20.94
C PHE A 952 20.76 -14.32 22.35
N ILE A 953 21.03 -13.20 23.06
CA ILE A 953 20.49 -12.93 24.40
C ILE A 953 18.95 -12.86 24.37
N ALA A 954 18.37 -12.19 23.36
CA ALA A 954 16.92 -12.10 23.19
C ALA A 954 16.30 -13.50 23.03
N GLY A 955 16.96 -14.39 22.28
CA GLY A 955 16.57 -15.78 22.10
C GLY A 955 16.65 -16.58 23.41
N GLN A 956 17.74 -16.45 24.18
CA GLN A 956 17.88 -17.15 25.46
C GLN A 956 16.88 -16.64 26.53
N CYS A 957 16.62 -15.33 26.56
CA CYS A 957 15.72 -14.71 27.52
C CYS A 957 14.24 -14.79 27.13
N HIS A 958 13.94 -15.28 25.91
CA HIS A 958 12.59 -15.39 25.36
C HIS A 958 11.82 -14.05 25.38
N VAL A 959 12.51 -12.97 24.97
CA VAL A 959 12.03 -11.58 25.07
C VAL A 959 10.67 -11.36 24.38
N TYR A 960 10.39 -12.07 23.28
CA TYR A 960 9.16 -11.89 22.49
C TYR A 960 7.97 -12.74 22.97
N ARG A 961 8.03 -13.32 24.18
CA ARG A 961 6.88 -14.02 24.76
C ARG A 961 5.94 -13.04 25.47
N PRO A 962 4.61 -13.29 25.46
CA PRO A 962 3.68 -12.52 26.27
C PRO A 962 4.11 -12.55 27.75
N ARG A 963 4.23 -11.38 28.39
CA ARG A 963 4.69 -11.18 29.79
C ARG A 963 6.20 -11.30 30.05
N ALA A 964 7.07 -11.08 29.06
CA ALA A 964 8.50 -10.87 29.34
C ALA A 964 8.70 -9.61 30.21
N ASP A 965 9.51 -9.72 31.27
CA ASP A 965 9.82 -8.59 32.14
C ASP A 965 10.82 -7.61 31.50
N LEU A 966 10.76 -6.35 31.90
CA LEU A 966 11.59 -5.27 31.36
C LEU A 966 13.10 -5.56 31.48
N ALA A 967 13.55 -6.23 32.55
CA ALA A 967 14.97 -6.51 32.74
C ALA A 967 15.54 -7.42 31.65
N ARG A 968 14.78 -8.42 31.19
CA ARG A 968 15.17 -9.27 30.04
C ARG A 968 15.26 -8.49 28.73
N VAL A 969 14.35 -7.55 28.53
CA VAL A 969 14.36 -6.67 27.35
C VAL A 969 15.60 -5.79 27.36
N LEU A 970 15.87 -5.12 28.49
CA LEU A 970 17.04 -4.25 28.65
C LEU A 970 18.36 -5.01 28.50
N LEU A 971 18.45 -6.23 29.03
CA LEU A 971 19.64 -7.09 28.87
C LEU A 971 19.89 -7.44 27.40
N ALA A 972 18.84 -7.67 26.62
CA ALA A 972 18.95 -7.94 25.18
C ALA A 972 19.28 -6.69 24.36
N LEU A 973 18.84 -5.50 24.79
CA LEU A 973 19.10 -4.23 24.10
C LEU A 973 20.48 -3.62 24.43
N ALA A 974 21.07 -3.94 25.58
CA ALA A 974 22.34 -3.35 26.01
C ALA A 974 23.50 -3.49 24.99
N PRO A 975 23.71 -4.64 24.31
CA PRO A 975 24.72 -4.72 23.26
C PRO A 975 24.42 -3.82 22.06
N LEU A 976 23.14 -3.62 21.71
CA LEU A 976 22.76 -2.71 20.61
C LEU A 976 23.02 -1.26 20.96
N LEU A 977 22.80 -0.86 22.22
CA LEU A 977 23.19 0.46 22.69
C LEU A 977 24.70 0.66 22.58
N GLY A 978 25.50 -0.34 22.95
CA GLY A 978 26.95 -0.30 22.75
C GLY A 978 27.35 -0.15 21.27
N ALA A 979 26.67 -0.84 20.36
CA ALA A 979 26.91 -0.70 18.93
C ALA A 979 26.54 0.70 18.42
N ALA A 980 25.41 1.25 18.87
CA ALA A 980 24.98 2.60 18.53
C ALA A 980 25.97 3.67 19.01
N LEU A 981 26.54 3.53 20.21
CA LEU A 981 27.56 4.47 20.71
C LEU A 981 28.85 4.44 19.88
N ILE A 982 29.31 3.26 19.45
CA ILE A 982 30.46 3.12 18.55
C ILE A 982 30.15 3.73 17.16
N ALA A 983 28.92 3.58 16.69
CA ALA A 983 28.45 4.14 15.44
C ALA A 983 28.42 5.69 15.48
N ILE A 984 27.82 6.26 16.54
CA ILE A 984 27.72 7.71 16.77
C ILE A 984 29.11 8.36 16.86
N SER A 985 30.09 7.69 17.49
CA SER A 985 31.45 8.23 17.62
C SER A 985 32.09 8.55 16.26
N ARG A 986 31.62 7.95 15.16
CA ARG A 986 32.11 8.24 13.81
C ARG A 986 31.59 9.55 13.22
N CYS A 987 30.38 9.94 13.58
CA CYS A 987 29.84 11.26 13.25
C CYS A 987 30.55 12.32 14.09
N GLU A 988 30.78 12.04 15.38
CA GLU A 988 31.48 12.96 16.29
C GLU A 988 32.95 13.21 15.90
N ASP A 989 33.59 12.24 15.23
CA ASP A 989 34.97 12.35 14.70
C ASP A 989 35.00 12.93 13.26
N TYR A 990 33.88 13.44 12.73
CA TYR A 990 33.73 13.99 11.37
C TYR A 990 34.21 13.07 10.25
N ARG A 991 34.12 11.76 10.46
CA ARG A 991 34.66 10.74 9.53
C ARG A 991 33.62 10.18 8.59
N HIS A 992 32.34 10.30 8.94
CA HIS A 992 31.20 9.72 8.27
C HIS A 992 29.98 10.62 8.47
N ASP A 993 29.14 10.71 7.44
CA ASP A 993 27.80 11.29 7.58
C ASP A 993 26.85 10.31 8.27
N VAL A 994 25.72 10.84 8.77
CA VAL A 994 24.66 10.03 9.41
C VAL A 994 24.17 8.91 8.49
N TYR A 995 24.10 9.15 7.17
CA TYR A 995 23.73 8.14 6.19
C TYR A 995 24.70 6.97 6.12
N ASP A 996 26.01 7.23 6.14
CA ASP A 996 27.04 6.20 6.06
C ASP A 996 27.00 5.30 7.30
N VAL A 997 26.75 5.90 8.47
CA VAL A 997 26.60 5.21 9.76
C VAL A 997 25.29 4.42 9.82
N SER A 998 24.18 4.99 9.35
CA SER A 998 22.86 4.33 9.36
C SER A 998 22.84 3.12 8.45
N VAL A 999 23.31 3.26 7.20
CA VAL A 999 23.39 2.14 6.25
C VAL A 999 24.38 1.08 6.73
N GLY A 1000 25.52 1.49 7.30
CA GLY A 1000 26.44 0.55 7.94
C GLY A 1000 25.77 -0.25 9.06
N SER A 1001 25.00 0.40 9.93
CA SER A 1001 24.27 -0.25 11.03
C SER A 1001 23.23 -1.25 10.53
N VAL A 1002 22.45 -0.87 9.51
CA VAL A 1002 21.46 -1.75 8.86
C VAL A 1002 22.13 -2.96 8.23
N LEU A 1003 23.23 -2.75 7.49
CA LEU A 1003 24.00 -3.83 6.88
C LEU A 1003 24.51 -4.82 7.93
N GLY A 1004 25.13 -4.33 9.00
CA GLY A 1004 25.64 -5.15 10.10
C GLY A 1004 24.53 -5.95 10.79
N MET A 1005 23.41 -5.29 11.10
CA MET A 1005 22.24 -5.93 11.72
C MET A 1005 21.59 -6.98 10.80
N ALA A 1006 21.48 -6.69 9.49
CA ALA A 1006 20.91 -7.61 8.52
C ALA A 1006 21.76 -8.89 8.41
N VAL A 1007 23.09 -8.76 8.37
CA VAL A 1007 24.01 -9.90 8.35
C VAL A 1007 23.94 -10.68 9.67
N ALA A 1008 23.90 -10.00 10.82
CA ALA A 1008 23.72 -10.65 12.13
C ALA A 1008 22.39 -11.41 12.21
N HIS A 1009 21.30 -10.81 11.71
CA HIS A 1009 19.99 -11.46 11.65
C HIS A 1009 20.01 -12.69 10.74
N TYR A 1010 20.53 -12.55 9.52
CA TYR A 1010 20.62 -13.64 8.56
C TYR A 1010 21.42 -14.83 9.11
N THR A 1011 22.60 -14.56 9.67
CA THR A 1011 23.47 -15.60 10.26
C THR A 1011 22.86 -16.22 11.52
N TYR A 1012 22.21 -15.44 12.37
CA TYR A 1012 21.45 -15.97 13.50
C TYR A 1012 20.34 -16.92 13.04
N ARG A 1013 19.53 -16.50 12.05
CA ARG A 1013 18.41 -17.29 11.51
C ARG A 1013 18.84 -18.57 10.79
N ARG A 1014 20.09 -18.65 10.33
CA ARG A 1014 20.68 -19.87 9.75
C ARG A 1014 20.81 -20.99 10.78
N TYR A 1015 21.13 -20.66 12.03
CA TYR A 1015 21.35 -21.65 13.10
C TYR A 1015 20.20 -21.71 14.11
N TYR A 1016 19.41 -20.63 14.25
CA TYR A 1016 18.35 -20.51 15.24
C TYR A 1016 16.96 -20.23 14.62
N PRO A 1017 15.88 -20.77 15.22
CA PRO A 1017 14.50 -20.40 14.88
C PRO A 1017 14.21 -18.91 15.13
N ALA A 1018 13.06 -18.43 14.63
CA ALA A 1018 12.67 -17.04 14.80
C ALA A 1018 12.51 -16.70 16.29
N LEU A 1019 12.80 -15.45 16.69
CA LEU A 1019 12.73 -15.04 18.11
C LEU A 1019 11.32 -15.15 18.72
N ARG A 1020 10.26 -15.16 17.90
CA ARG A 1020 8.87 -15.42 18.31
C ARG A 1020 8.57 -16.92 18.50
N ASN A 1021 9.40 -17.81 17.96
CA ASN A 1021 9.20 -19.25 18.06
C ASN A 1021 9.43 -19.71 19.51
N ARG A 1022 8.62 -20.66 19.99
CA ARG A 1022 8.77 -21.27 21.32
C ARG A 1022 10.17 -21.86 21.56
N GLN A 1023 10.83 -22.32 20.51
CA GLN A 1023 12.17 -22.92 20.52
C GLN A 1023 13.28 -21.95 20.08
N CYS A 1024 13.09 -20.63 20.22
CA CYS A 1024 14.09 -19.62 19.84
C CYS A 1024 15.45 -19.76 20.54
N ALA A 1025 15.49 -20.33 21.75
CA ALA A 1025 16.73 -20.54 22.49
C ALA A 1025 17.54 -21.77 22.02
N THR A 1026 16.97 -22.65 21.19
CA THR A 1026 17.58 -23.91 20.75
C THR A 1026 17.93 -23.86 19.27
N PRO A 1027 19.18 -24.17 18.88
CA PRO A 1027 19.55 -24.19 17.48
C PRO A 1027 18.92 -25.37 16.74
N PHE A 1028 18.88 -25.30 15.41
CA PHE A 1028 18.43 -26.41 14.57
C PHE A 1028 19.30 -27.67 14.79
N PRO A 1029 18.76 -28.89 14.64
CA PRO A 1029 19.50 -30.13 14.83
C PRO A 1029 20.75 -30.20 13.95
N ASN A 1030 21.78 -30.91 14.43
CA ASN A 1030 22.97 -31.18 13.65
C ASN A 1030 22.59 -31.92 12.35
N PRO A 1031 23.11 -31.54 11.17
CA PRO A 1031 22.96 -32.32 9.95
C PRO A 1031 23.35 -33.81 10.10
N ALA A 1032 24.23 -34.15 11.06
CA ALA A 1032 24.58 -35.53 11.40
C ALA A 1032 23.51 -36.30 12.21
N ASP A 1033 22.60 -35.60 12.92
CA ASP A 1033 21.65 -36.20 13.87
C ASP A 1033 20.30 -36.56 13.22
N ASP A 1034 20.11 -36.31 11.92
CA ASP A 1034 18.91 -36.73 11.20
C ASP A 1034 18.90 -38.27 11.10
N LYS A 1035 18.13 -38.91 12.00
CA LYS A 1035 18.11 -40.36 12.21
C LYS A 1035 17.55 -41.11 11.00
N GLY A 1036 18.41 -41.32 10.01
CA GLY A 1036 18.30 -42.26 8.89
C GLY A 1036 19.34 -43.38 9.01
N TRP A 1037 19.13 -44.27 9.99
CA TRP A 1037 19.61 -45.66 10.18
C TRP A 1037 21.09 -46.07 10.00
N GLY A 1038 21.57 -46.84 10.99
CA GLY A 1038 22.53 -47.96 10.82
C GLY A 1038 24.02 -47.61 10.88
N LYS A 1039 24.71 -48.14 11.90
CA LYS A 1039 26.17 -48.34 11.87
C LYS A 1039 26.51 -49.11 10.59
N ILE A 1040 27.22 -48.47 9.65
CA ILE A 1040 28.00 -49.21 8.66
C ILE A 1040 29.17 -49.78 9.43
N LYS A 1041 29.16 -51.11 9.65
CA LYS A 1041 30.28 -51.85 10.25
C LYS A 1041 31.54 -51.60 9.41
N GLY A 1042 32.65 -51.31 10.09
CA GLY A 1042 33.94 -51.08 9.45
C GLY A 1042 34.52 -52.37 8.86
N ASP A 1043 35.30 -52.19 7.80
CA ASP A 1043 35.89 -53.23 6.93
C ASP A 1043 36.89 -54.19 7.61
N GLU A 1044 37.10 -54.12 8.92
CA GLU A 1044 37.98 -55.05 9.66
C GLU A 1044 37.26 -56.32 10.17
N GLU A 1045 35.93 -56.34 10.23
CA GLU A 1045 35.18 -57.53 10.70
C GLU A 1045 34.85 -58.51 9.55
N SER A 1046 34.89 -58.06 8.30
CA SER A 1046 34.60 -58.86 7.10
C SER A 1046 35.67 -59.90 6.77
N LEU A 1047 36.85 -59.83 7.40
CA LEU A 1047 37.93 -60.82 7.24
C LEU A 1047 37.89 -61.93 8.30
N ARG A 1048 37.07 -61.80 9.36
CA ARG A 1048 37.00 -62.79 10.45
C ARG A 1048 35.73 -63.64 10.46
N ALA A 1049 34.65 -63.20 9.83
CA ALA A 1049 33.38 -63.93 9.83
C ALA A 1049 33.20 -64.89 8.62
N ALA A 1050 34.29 -65.24 7.93
CA ALA A 1050 34.30 -66.34 6.95
C ALA A 1050 34.46 -67.72 7.62
N SER A 1051 34.44 -67.79 8.95
CA SER A 1051 34.35 -69.04 9.71
C SER A 1051 33.20 -68.97 10.70
N GLU A 1052 32.42 -70.04 10.76
CA GLU A 1052 31.36 -70.36 11.74
C GLU A 1052 29.92 -69.98 11.35
N PHE A 1053 29.33 -70.93 10.61
CA PHE A 1053 27.95 -71.40 10.76
C PHE A 1053 27.60 -71.68 12.24
N GLU A 1054 26.39 -71.30 12.71
CA GLU A 1054 25.34 -72.20 13.26
C GLU A 1054 24.25 -71.45 14.09
N LEU A 1055 22.99 -71.83 13.80
CA LEU A 1055 21.84 -72.19 14.65
C LEU A 1055 21.28 -71.28 15.78
N ASP A 1056 19.97 -71.03 15.64
CA ASP A 1056 18.84 -71.23 16.57
C ASP A 1056 18.49 -70.30 17.77
N ASP A 1057 17.15 -70.15 17.86
CA ASP A 1057 16.27 -70.00 19.05
C ASP A 1057 16.22 -68.68 19.83
N LEU A 1058 15.14 -68.31 20.51
CA LEU A 1058 13.67 -68.43 20.47
C LEU A 1058 13.19 -67.52 21.63
N ASP A 1059 11.99 -66.95 21.47
CA ASP A 1059 10.98 -66.72 22.53
C ASP A 1059 11.08 -65.70 23.69
N GLU A 1060 9.85 -65.25 24.02
CA GLU A 1060 9.28 -64.77 25.30
C GLU A 1060 9.65 -63.39 25.86
N GLU A 1061 8.85 -62.74 26.70
CA GLU A 1061 7.41 -62.45 26.85
C GLU A 1061 7.34 -61.48 28.05
N ASP A 1062 6.31 -60.63 28.08
CA ASP A 1062 5.57 -60.13 29.25
C ASP A 1062 6.16 -59.24 30.38
N GLY A 1063 5.26 -58.36 30.87
CA GLY A 1063 5.05 -58.07 32.29
C GLY A 1063 5.56 -56.70 32.81
N VAL A 1064 4.76 -55.63 32.94
CA VAL A 1064 3.71 -55.33 33.95
C VAL A 1064 4.22 -54.53 35.18
N GLU A 1065 3.60 -53.35 35.36
CA GLU A 1065 3.28 -52.57 36.57
C GLU A 1065 4.34 -52.10 37.61
N GLY A 1066 4.05 -50.95 38.22
CA GLY A 1066 4.51 -50.65 39.58
C GLY A 1066 4.76 -49.18 39.91
N GLU A 1067 3.82 -48.57 40.63
CA GLU A 1067 3.83 -47.22 41.21
C GLU A 1067 4.98 -46.92 42.19
N GLY A 1068 5.21 -45.63 42.50
CA GLY A 1068 5.79 -45.22 43.79
C GLY A 1068 6.76 -44.03 43.78
N ARG A 1069 6.23 -42.83 44.04
CA ARG A 1069 6.96 -41.64 44.56
C ARG A 1069 7.59 -41.93 45.94
N PRO A 1070 8.29 -40.99 46.63
CA PRO A 1070 9.16 -39.86 46.23
C PRO A 1070 10.50 -39.85 46.99
N LEU A 1071 11.55 -39.13 46.53
CA LEU A 1071 12.59 -38.64 47.46
C LEU A 1071 13.16 -37.28 47.03
N ASN A 1072 13.24 -36.41 48.04
CA ASN A 1072 13.78 -35.06 48.08
C ASN A 1072 15.23 -34.95 47.56
N GLY A 1073 15.58 -33.76 47.07
CA GLY A 1073 16.99 -33.34 47.03
C GLY A 1073 17.27 -32.07 46.24
N ARG A 1074 17.19 -30.92 46.91
CA ARG A 1074 17.93 -29.66 46.65
C ARG A 1074 18.86 -29.63 45.42
N ARG A 1075 18.53 -28.81 44.41
CA ARG A 1075 19.19 -27.53 44.08
C ARG A 1075 18.53 -26.89 42.86
#